data_AF-A0A978U5H4-F1
#
_entry.id   AF-A0A978U5H4-F1
#
_cell.length_a   1.000
_cell.length_b   1.000
_cell.length_c   1.000
_cell.angle_alpha   90.00
_cell.angle_beta   90.00
_cell.angle_gamma   90.00
#
_symmetry.space_group_name_H-M   'P 1'
#
loop_
_entity.id
_entity.type
_entity.pdbx_description
1 polymer ?
#
loop_
_entity_poly.entity_id
_entity_poly.type
_entity_poly.pdbx_seq_one_letter_code
_entity_poly.pdbx_strand_id
1 'polypeptide(L)'
;MVPSPTAATFFVHPLHGNDTGSGTQTAPFRTLSRALRRAAAGDVVRLAGGTYSAATGELFPLVIPAGVVVVGDEANQGKGTVVEGSGDFTSATFGRQSVAIALQNDSQLRGVTVINRTPRGTGVWLESTSPIISRCILTNCGREGVLATGTALPLVVDCLFQHNAASGISCFRNAKGEIRRSVFVKTGVGIALSDQTAPLLVDNRITECTTGIVVTGSARPVLRHNWVELSTTDGLVVLNSASPDLGRPQDPGGNILQNSGRSDLRNETGTLLVSVGNAINPVKVNVGGNSPGVDFVASEVNRQIQASTVVVVPPLPAPTPPAPVIPAPPGTTALPDLVGHWAEAFIRALVQRQMVSGFPDGTFKPEVGITRAQYAALLAKAFNRPETQAVPQFADVPAGFWAQGAIAKAVAMGFLAGFPDGSFRPNQNLTRIQTIVSLANGLGVTGGNPTVLSVYRDRAQIPSYATLPTASATQRRIVVNHPQVEWLKPMVDVTRAEVAVMVYQALVALGQAPAIASPFIVSPDGAVVGFSDIEGHWAASFIRGLASQDLISGFSDGTFQPHANINRAQYAALLAKTFAPPPQRPAIAFPDVPANFWGAAAIQQVYRGGLMSGFDDGTFRPHQNLRRVEVLLALANSLRLGAGDLALLERFADRATIPAFARSTVAAATANRLVVNHPQLDQLRPLADATRAEVAAMVYQALVRTGRSPALASPFIVDPMDTNSGGGNPPLPSRPLILLDPGHGGADPGAIGIGGLREVDVVLPIALEAAAFLKQRGYDAQLTRSDDRELSLAERVAIATQRRATHFISIHANAVGGNQPQINGLETFHHPDSVISRPLAQAIHTTLVQSLRMRDRGVKTANFFVLRNNPTIPAVLVEVGFVTGAEDAANLSQPAYRTRLARAIALGIEQFLRNAVG
;
A
#
# COMPACT_ATOMS: atom_id res chain seq x y z
N MET A 1 18.76 -23.95 14.86
CA MET A 1 17.70 -23.65 13.87
C MET A 1 18.39 -23.19 12.61
N VAL A 2 18.06 -23.83 11.49
CA VAL A 2 18.80 -23.77 10.22
C VAL A 2 18.66 -22.36 9.60
N PRO A 3 19.75 -21.70 9.20
CA PRO A 3 19.70 -20.35 8.62
C PRO A 3 18.93 -20.35 7.29
N SER A 4 18.01 -19.40 7.11
CA SER A 4 17.38 -19.12 5.83
C SER A 4 18.45 -18.73 4.80
N PRO A 5 18.46 -19.30 3.58
CA PRO A 5 19.45 -18.95 2.57
C PRO A 5 19.22 -17.50 2.09
N THR A 6 20.26 -16.67 2.16
CA THR A 6 20.34 -15.38 1.45
C THR A 6 20.04 -15.60 -0.03
N ALA A 7 19.09 -14.85 -0.60
CA ALA A 7 18.74 -15.02 -2.01
C ALA A 7 19.97 -14.80 -2.90
N ALA A 8 20.26 -15.79 -3.72
CA ALA A 8 21.45 -15.87 -4.54
C ALA A 8 21.19 -15.28 -5.93
N THR A 9 22.25 -14.74 -6.54
CA THR A 9 22.24 -14.43 -7.98
C THR A 9 23.12 -15.45 -8.69
N PHE A 10 22.52 -16.23 -9.59
CA PHE A 10 23.23 -17.14 -10.47
C PHE A 10 23.45 -16.51 -11.84
N PHE A 11 24.68 -16.56 -12.34
CA PHE A 11 25.04 -16.10 -13.67
C PHE A 11 25.16 -17.29 -14.62
N VAL A 12 24.63 -17.16 -15.83
CA VAL A 12 24.64 -18.22 -16.83
C VAL A 12 25.19 -17.70 -18.15
N HIS A 13 26.18 -18.39 -18.71
CA HIS A 13 26.79 -18.05 -19.99
C HIS A 13 26.87 -19.30 -20.89
N PRO A 14 26.22 -19.34 -22.06
CA PRO A 14 26.04 -20.58 -22.82
C PRO A 14 27.34 -21.08 -23.48
N LEU A 15 28.26 -20.17 -23.81
CA LEU A 15 29.56 -20.50 -24.41
C LEU A 15 30.69 -20.70 -23.38
N HIS A 16 30.83 -19.77 -22.43
CA HIS A 16 31.96 -19.70 -21.49
C HIS A 16 31.66 -20.22 -20.09
N GLY A 17 30.42 -20.63 -19.80
CA GLY A 17 30.06 -21.17 -18.50
C GLY A 17 30.44 -22.63 -18.29
N ASN A 18 30.40 -23.07 -17.04
CA ASN A 18 30.67 -24.44 -16.62
C ASN A 18 29.66 -24.91 -15.54
N ASP A 19 28.91 -25.98 -15.82
CA ASP A 19 27.86 -26.50 -14.94
C ASP A 19 28.35 -27.21 -13.69
N THR A 20 29.64 -27.58 -13.64
CA THR A 20 30.28 -28.09 -12.43
C THR A 20 30.73 -26.97 -11.47
N GLY A 21 30.67 -25.71 -11.92
CA GLY A 21 31.10 -24.53 -11.17
C GLY A 21 30.10 -24.04 -10.11
N SER A 22 30.36 -22.83 -9.59
CA SER A 22 29.57 -22.20 -8.52
C SER A 22 28.38 -21.36 -9.00
N GLY A 23 28.35 -20.96 -10.27
CA GLY A 23 27.30 -20.09 -10.83
C GLY A 23 27.46 -18.62 -10.45
N THR A 24 28.64 -18.21 -10.02
CA THR A 24 28.97 -16.80 -9.70
C THR A 24 29.29 -16.02 -10.98
N GLN A 25 29.40 -14.69 -10.89
CA GLN A 25 29.70 -13.86 -12.06
C GLN A 25 31.04 -14.21 -12.74
N THR A 26 32.04 -14.61 -11.97
CA THR A 26 33.37 -15.01 -12.47
C THR A 26 33.46 -16.48 -12.87
N ALA A 27 32.50 -17.30 -12.46
CA ALA A 27 32.40 -18.72 -12.80
C ALA A 27 30.92 -19.08 -13.09
N PRO A 28 30.36 -18.54 -14.19
CA PRO A 28 28.95 -18.71 -14.50
C PRO A 28 28.63 -20.17 -14.83
N PHE A 29 27.39 -20.58 -14.57
CA PHE A 29 26.89 -21.85 -15.10
C PHE A 29 26.88 -21.82 -16.63
N ARG A 30 27.02 -22.99 -17.25
CA ARG A 30 26.91 -23.12 -18.70
C ARG A 30 25.44 -23.07 -19.11
N THR A 31 24.58 -23.75 -18.37
CA THR A 31 23.17 -23.96 -18.72
C THR A 31 22.22 -23.30 -17.72
N LEU A 32 21.11 -22.79 -18.24
CA LEU A 32 19.98 -22.31 -17.47
C LEU A 32 19.34 -23.46 -16.71
N SER A 33 19.31 -24.66 -17.30
CA SER A 33 18.87 -25.89 -16.64
C SER A 33 19.59 -26.17 -15.32
N ARG A 34 20.91 -25.97 -15.29
CA ARG A 34 21.70 -26.11 -14.07
C ARG A 34 21.36 -25.04 -13.05
N ALA A 35 21.23 -23.79 -13.48
CA ALA A 35 20.88 -22.67 -12.60
C ALA A 35 19.49 -22.85 -11.97
N LEU A 36 18.47 -23.23 -12.75
CA LEU A 36 17.10 -23.43 -12.27
C LEU A 36 16.98 -24.60 -11.28
N ARG A 37 17.79 -25.65 -11.42
CA ARG A 37 17.84 -26.75 -10.42
C ARG A 37 18.42 -26.32 -9.08
N ARG A 38 19.17 -25.23 -9.04
CA ARG A 38 19.81 -24.71 -7.82
C ARG A 38 19.03 -23.53 -7.22
N ALA A 39 18.30 -22.80 -8.04
CA ALA A 39 17.55 -21.62 -7.63
C ALA A 39 16.36 -21.98 -6.72
N ALA A 40 16.16 -21.17 -5.69
CA ALA A 40 15.02 -21.19 -4.78
C ALA A 40 14.27 -19.85 -4.83
N ALA A 41 13.08 -19.80 -4.22
CA ALA A 41 12.26 -18.58 -4.18
C ALA A 41 13.05 -17.37 -3.66
N GLY A 42 13.00 -16.25 -4.39
CA GLY A 42 13.79 -15.05 -4.13
C GLY A 42 15.07 -14.95 -4.96
N ASP A 43 15.59 -16.05 -5.50
CA ASP A 43 16.82 -16.06 -6.29
C ASP A 43 16.63 -15.43 -7.68
N VAL A 44 17.73 -14.88 -8.21
CA VAL A 44 17.80 -14.28 -9.54
C VAL A 44 18.75 -15.07 -10.43
N VAL A 45 18.30 -15.47 -11.62
CA VAL A 45 19.14 -16.08 -12.65
C VAL A 45 19.37 -15.09 -13.77
N ARG A 46 20.61 -14.63 -13.94
CA ARG A 46 21.02 -13.67 -14.97
C ARG A 46 21.66 -14.38 -16.16
N LEU A 47 21.06 -14.17 -17.33
CA LEU A 47 21.52 -14.72 -18.60
C LEU A 47 22.41 -13.72 -19.32
N ALA A 48 23.59 -14.16 -19.75
CA ALA A 48 24.40 -13.44 -20.71
C ALA A 48 23.76 -13.51 -22.12
N GLY A 49 24.26 -12.67 -23.03
CA GLY A 49 23.91 -12.78 -24.45
C GLY A 49 24.37 -14.12 -25.04
N GLY A 50 23.51 -14.75 -25.84
CA GLY A 50 23.77 -16.02 -26.50
C GLY A 50 22.51 -16.86 -26.68
N THR A 51 22.69 -18.01 -27.33
CA THR A 51 21.63 -19.00 -27.54
C THR A 51 21.76 -20.12 -26.52
N TYR A 52 20.67 -20.41 -25.81
CA TYR A 52 20.49 -21.47 -24.83
C TYR A 52 19.59 -22.53 -25.46
N SER A 53 20.17 -23.64 -25.91
CA SER A 53 19.48 -24.73 -26.59
C SER A 53 20.02 -26.10 -26.16
N ALA A 54 19.42 -27.18 -26.66
CA ALA A 54 19.95 -28.53 -26.45
C ALA A 54 21.41 -28.66 -26.93
N ALA A 55 21.79 -27.94 -27.99
CA ALA A 55 23.17 -27.90 -28.49
C ALA A 55 24.15 -27.20 -27.53
N THR A 56 23.66 -26.29 -26.69
CA THR A 56 24.48 -25.65 -25.63
C THR A 56 24.36 -26.35 -24.27
N GLY A 57 23.60 -27.45 -24.20
CA GLY A 57 23.48 -28.32 -23.02
C GLY A 57 22.19 -28.17 -22.22
N GLU A 58 21.21 -27.38 -22.70
CA GLU A 58 19.93 -27.23 -22.00
C GLU A 58 19.11 -28.53 -22.02
N LEU A 59 18.42 -28.78 -20.91
CA LEU A 59 17.48 -29.88 -20.72
C LEU A 59 16.07 -29.29 -20.63
N PHE A 60 15.31 -29.44 -21.72
CA PHE A 60 13.93 -28.96 -21.81
C PHE A 60 12.93 -30.02 -21.30
N PRO A 61 11.75 -29.61 -20.78
CA PRO A 61 11.29 -28.23 -20.59
C PRO A 61 12.02 -27.54 -19.43
N LEU A 62 12.29 -26.25 -19.57
CA LEU A 62 12.86 -25.44 -18.50
C LEU A 62 11.75 -25.01 -17.54
N VAL A 63 11.77 -25.50 -16.32
CA VAL A 63 10.79 -25.12 -15.29
C VAL A 63 11.40 -24.03 -14.41
N ILE A 64 10.84 -22.82 -14.46
CA ILE A 64 11.24 -21.73 -13.59
C ILE A 64 10.53 -21.90 -12.24
N PRO A 65 11.27 -22.12 -11.13
CA PRO A 65 10.66 -22.38 -9.83
C PRO A 65 9.88 -21.18 -9.28
N ALA A 66 8.99 -21.45 -8.33
CA ALA A 66 8.18 -20.41 -7.71
C ALA A 66 9.05 -19.32 -7.07
N GLY A 67 8.71 -18.05 -7.29
CA GLY A 67 9.44 -16.89 -6.77
C GLY A 67 10.82 -16.64 -7.38
N VAL A 68 11.26 -17.40 -8.40
CA VAL A 68 12.55 -17.20 -9.09
C VAL A 68 12.41 -16.20 -10.23
N VAL A 69 13.39 -15.31 -10.38
CA VAL A 69 13.44 -14.31 -11.45
C VAL A 69 14.51 -14.68 -12.47
N VAL A 70 14.12 -14.95 -13.72
CA VAL A 70 15.05 -15.12 -14.84
C VAL A 70 15.12 -13.82 -15.64
N VAL A 71 16.33 -13.27 -15.77
CA VAL A 71 16.59 -11.98 -16.42
C VAL A 71 17.62 -12.14 -17.53
N GLY A 72 17.24 -11.80 -18.76
CA GLY A 72 18.14 -11.62 -19.89
C GLY A 72 18.46 -10.15 -20.16
N ASP A 73 18.38 -9.73 -21.42
CA ASP A 73 18.61 -8.34 -21.83
C ASP A 73 17.29 -7.54 -21.84
N GLU A 74 16.94 -6.96 -20.70
CA GLU A 74 15.73 -6.13 -20.62
C GLU A 74 15.83 -4.85 -21.46
N ALA A 75 17.02 -4.27 -21.62
CA ALA A 75 17.18 -3.02 -22.36
C ALA A 75 16.75 -3.20 -23.83
N ASN A 76 17.07 -4.35 -24.44
CA ASN A 76 16.78 -4.66 -25.84
C ASN A 76 15.69 -5.73 -26.06
N GLN A 77 14.76 -5.90 -25.11
CA GLN A 77 13.68 -6.90 -25.17
C GLN A 77 14.17 -8.35 -25.40
N GLY A 78 15.38 -8.68 -24.97
CA GLY A 78 15.94 -10.03 -25.07
C GLY A 78 16.43 -10.43 -26.44
N LYS A 79 16.59 -9.50 -27.41
CA LYS A 79 17.12 -9.82 -28.76
C LYS A 79 18.45 -10.58 -28.75
N GLY A 80 19.29 -10.31 -27.75
CA GLY A 80 20.60 -10.97 -27.58
C GLY A 80 20.59 -12.24 -26.74
N THR A 81 19.47 -12.60 -26.10
CA THR A 81 19.36 -13.72 -25.15
C THR A 81 18.26 -14.66 -25.62
N VAL A 82 18.63 -15.73 -26.31
CA VAL A 82 17.70 -16.63 -27.00
C VAL A 82 17.62 -17.97 -26.27
N VAL A 83 16.44 -18.39 -25.85
CA VAL A 83 16.15 -19.75 -25.36
C VAL A 83 15.41 -20.49 -26.46
N GLU A 84 16.04 -21.53 -27.01
CA GLU A 84 15.51 -22.30 -28.12
C GLU A 84 15.48 -23.79 -27.79
N GLY A 85 14.28 -24.36 -27.72
CA GLY A 85 14.12 -25.80 -27.54
C GLY A 85 12.70 -26.21 -27.20
N SER A 86 12.55 -27.48 -26.85
CA SER A 86 11.27 -28.09 -26.54
C SER A 86 11.51 -29.36 -25.74
N GLY A 87 10.61 -29.65 -24.79
CA GLY A 87 10.63 -30.89 -24.04
C GLY A 87 9.24 -31.34 -23.65
N ASP A 88 9.14 -32.59 -23.21
CA ASP A 88 7.89 -33.20 -22.78
C ASP A 88 7.47 -32.66 -21.41
N PHE A 89 6.35 -31.92 -21.40
CA PHE A 89 5.73 -31.38 -20.20
C PHE A 89 4.37 -32.04 -19.98
N THR A 90 4.17 -32.65 -18.81
CA THR A 90 2.88 -33.24 -18.44
C THR A 90 2.01 -32.20 -17.76
N SER A 91 1.05 -31.66 -18.52
CA SER A 91 0.00 -30.77 -18.00
C SER A 91 -1.06 -31.57 -17.24
N ALA A 92 -1.48 -31.06 -16.08
CA ALA A 92 -2.61 -31.62 -15.34
C ALA A 92 -3.94 -31.47 -16.11
N THR A 93 -4.04 -30.44 -16.95
CA THR A 93 -5.24 -30.11 -17.72
C THR A 93 -5.26 -30.72 -19.13
N PHE A 94 -4.10 -30.87 -19.77
CA PHE A 94 -3.99 -31.23 -21.19
C PHE A 94 -3.09 -32.44 -21.48
N GLY A 95 -2.63 -33.17 -20.45
CA GLY A 95 -1.74 -34.32 -20.62
C GLY A 95 -0.37 -33.90 -21.18
N ARG A 96 0.27 -34.77 -21.97
CA ARG A 96 1.62 -34.53 -22.50
C ARG A 96 1.61 -33.42 -23.57
N GLN A 97 2.45 -32.42 -23.37
CA GLN A 97 2.61 -31.23 -24.21
C GLN A 97 4.09 -31.00 -24.52
N SER A 98 4.40 -30.36 -25.66
CA SER A 98 5.77 -29.96 -26.00
C SER A 98 5.97 -28.49 -25.61
N VAL A 99 6.81 -28.23 -24.61
CA VAL A 99 6.98 -26.91 -23.97
C VAL A 99 8.46 -26.53 -23.90
N ALA A 100 8.78 -25.27 -24.16
CA ALA A 100 10.15 -24.77 -23.93
C ALA A 100 10.34 -24.32 -22.47
N ILE A 101 9.46 -23.46 -21.96
CA ILE A 101 9.55 -22.94 -20.59
C ILE A 101 8.21 -23.09 -19.87
N ALA A 102 8.21 -23.56 -18.62
CA ALA A 102 7.05 -23.54 -17.74
C ALA A 102 7.32 -22.65 -16.52
N LEU A 103 6.36 -21.79 -16.15
CA LEU A 103 6.52 -20.85 -15.02
C LEU A 103 5.61 -21.22 -13.85
N GLN A 104 6.20 -21.31 -12.66
CA GLN A 104 5.49 -21.52 -11.40
C GLN A 104 5.02 -20.19 -10.77
N ASN A 105 4.33 -20.25 -9.62
CA ASN A 105 3.79 -19.07 -8.94
C ASN A 105 4.85 -18.03 -8.61
N ASP A 106 4.52 -16.75 -8.80
CA ASP A 106 5.37 -15.60 -8.49
C ASP A 106 6.74 -15.60 -9.20
N SER A 107 6.94 -16.50 -10.18
CA SER A 107 8.15 -16.54 -11.01
C SER A 107 8.11 -15.47 -12.09
N GLN A 108 9.27 -15.07 -12.59
CA GLN A 108 9.39 -14.01 -13.59
C GLN A 108 10.32 -14.41 -14.73
N LEU A 109 9.92 -14.05 -15.95
CA LEU A 109 10.75 -14.15 -17.16
C LEU A 109 10.83 -12.77 -17.81
N ARG A 110 12.05 -12.21 -17.87
CA ARG A 110 12.28 -10.82 -18.26
C ARG A 110 13.37 -10.71 -19.31
N GLY A 111 13.10 -10.04 -20.43
CA GLY A 111 14.15 -9.74 -21.42
C GLY A 111 14.73 -10.99 -22.11
N VAL A 112 13.89 -11.97 -22.46
CA VAL A 112 14.34 -13.21 -23.11
C VAL A 112 13.58 -13.45 -24.42
N THR A 113 14.29 -13.88 -25.46
CA THR A 113 13.68 -14.42 -26.69
C THR A 113 13.43 -15.91 -26.51
N VAL A 114 12.19 -16.39 -26.71
CA VAL A 114 11.82 -17.81 -26.58
C VAL A 114 11.37 -18.34 -27.93
N ILE A 115 11.92 -19.50 -28.32
CA ILE A 115 11.66 -20.19 -29.58
C ILE A 115 11.36 -21.66 -29.32
N ASN A 116 10.25 -22.17 -29.86
CA ASN A 116 9.92 -23.60 -29.85
C ASN A 116 9.43 -24.07 -31.22
N ARG A 117 10.37 -24.41 -32.13
CA ARG A 117 10.05 -24.80 -33.52
C ARG A 117 9.40 -26.18 -33.65
N THR A 118 9.32 -26.96 -32.58
CA THR A 118 8.69 -28.28 -32.62
C THR A 118 7.23 -28.16 -33.07
N PRO A 119 6.71 -29.01 -33.95
CA PRO A 119 5.29 -29.03 -34.29
C PRO A 119 4.44 -29.16 -33.02
N ARG A 120 3.43 -28.30 -32.86
CA ARG A 120 2.63 -28.17 -31.63
C ARG A 120 3.40 -27.71 -30.38
N GLY A 121 4.62 -27.20 -30.54
CA GLY A 121 5.48 -26.67 -29.49
C GLY A 121 5.01 -25.32 -28.96
N THR A 122 4.77 -25.24 -27.66
CA THR A 122 4.45 -24.00 -26.94
C THR A 122 5.73 -23.36 -26.42
N GLY A 123 5.90 -22.05 -26.61
CA GLY A 123 7.03 -21.31 -26.04
C GLY A 123 6.99 -21.34 -24.51
N VAL A 124 5.96 -20.73 -23.94
CA VAL A 124 5.82 -20.58 -22.49
C VAL A 124 4.49 -21.15 -21.99
N TRP A 125 4.54 -22.01 -20.98
CA TRP A 125 3.39 -22.68 -20.37
C TRP A 125 3.07 -22.18 -18.97
N LEU A 126 1.81 -21.80 -18.74
CA LEU A 126 1.29 -21.27 -17.48
C LEU A 126 0.04 -22.06 -17.08
N GLU A 127 0.07 -22.74 -15.94
CA GLU A 127 -1.04 -23.59 -15.50
C GLU A 127 -1.35 -23.34 -14.03
N SER A 128 -2.46 -22.64 -13.78
CA SER A 128 -2.87 -22.21 -12.43
C SER A 128 -1.79 -21.43 -11.67
N THR A 129 -0.97 -20.66 -12.40
CA THR A 129 0.12 -19.86 -11.84
C THR A 129 -0.06 -18.36 -12.09
N SER A 130 0.60 -17.53 -11.28
CA SER A 130 0.55 -16.05 -11.38
C SER A 130 1.92 -15.40 -11.69
N PRO A 131 2.58 -15.73 -12.82
CA PRO A 131 3.91 -15.20 -13.12
C PRO A 131 3.90 -13.85 -13.86
N ILE A 132 5.07 -13.22 -13.94
CA ILE A 132 5.30 -12.03 -14.77
C ILE A 132 6.15 -12.40 -15.98
N ILE A 133 5.66 -12.06 -17.18
CA ILE A 133 6.43 -12.12 -18.42
C ILE A 133 6.55 -10.69 -18.94
N SER A 134 7.76 -10.16 -19.00
CA SER A 134 7.97 -8.77 -19.41
C SER A 134 9.11 -8.59 -20.39
N ARG A 135 8.90 -7.75 -21.40
CA ARG A 135 9.94 -7.38 -22.38
C ARG A 135 10.57 -8.59 -23.05
N CYS A 136 9.80 -9.65 -23.29
CA CYS A 136 10.24 -10.87 -23.96
C CYS A 136 9.84 -10.87 -25.44
N ILE A 137 10.55 -11.65 -26.26
CA ILE A 137 10.18 -11.94 -27.65
C ILE A 137 9.77 -13.41 -27.74
N LEU A 138 8.52 -13.71 -28.06
CA LEU A 138 8.01 -15.06 -28.22
C LEU A 138 7.80 -15.32 -29.71
N THR A 139 8.67 -16.12 -30.32
CA THR A 139 8.73 -16.21 -31.78
C THR A 139 8.98 -17.60 -32.32
N ASN A 140 8.47 -17.87 -33.53
CA ASN A 140 8.69 -19.12 -34.26
C ASN A 140 8.29 -20.36 -33.43
N CYS A 141 7.23 -20.23 -32.62
CA CYS A 141 6.67 -21.35 -31.89
C CYS A 141 5.74 -22.16 -32.78
N GLY A 142 5.84 -23.49 -32.75
CA GLY A 142 5.03 -24.41 -33.58
C GLY A 142 3.57 -24.52 -33.14
N ARG A 143 3.17 -23.82 -32.07
CA ARG A 143 1.77 -23.59 -31.66
C ARG A 143 1.58 -22.16 -31.13
N GLU A 144 1.64 -21.95 -29.83
CA GLU A 144 1.51 -20.64 -29.21
C GLU A 144 2.84 -20.12 -28.66
N GLY A 145 3.00 -18.80 -28.63
CA GLY A 145 4.08 -18.16 -27.88
C GLY A 145 3.90 -18.37 -26.36
N VAL A 146 2.71 -18.10 -25.84
CA VAL A 146 2.33 -18.35 -24.44
C VAL A 146 0.98 -19.06 -24.38
N LEU A 147 0.85 -20.06 -23.51
CA LEU A 147 -0.43 -20.67 -23.15
C LEU A 147 -0.68 -20.51 -21.65
N ALA A 148 -1.86 -19.96 -21.31
CA ALA A 148 -2.36 -19.86 -19.94
C ALA A 148 -3.61 -20.71 -19.75
N THR A 149 -3.63 -21.56 -18.72
CA THR A 149 -4.76 -22.46 -18.42
C THR A 149 -4.98 -22.64 -16.93
N GLY A 150 -6.01 -23.41 -16.56
CA GLY A 150 -6.43 -23.59 -15.17
C GLY A 150 -6.98 -22.28 -14.61
N THR A 151 -6.45 -21.86 -13.46
CA THR A 151 -6.79 -20.57 -12.81
C THR A 151 -5.65 -19.55 -12.94
N ALA A 152 -4.86 -19.61 -14.01
CA ALA A 152 -3.68 -18.77 -14.16
C ALA A 152 -4.02 -17.27 -14.20
N LEU A 153 -3.20 -16.45 -13.53
CA LEU A 153 -3.33 -15.00 -13.45
C LEU A 153 -2.02 -14.28 -13.88
N PRO A 154 -1.53 -14.52 -15.10
CA PRO A 154 -0.25 -13.94 -15.53
C PRO A 154 -0.35 -12.45 -15.81
N LEU A 155 0.75 -11.72 -15.62
CA LEU A 155 0.96 -10.40 -16.19
C LEU A 155 1.92 -10.50 -17.37
N VAL A 156 1.41 -10.27 -18.58
CA VAL A 156 2.20 -10.20 -19.81
C VAL A 156 2.29 -8.75 -20.26
N VAL A 157 3.49 -8.18 -20.28
CA VAL A 157 3.67 -6.74 -20.47
C VAL A 157 4.87 -6.38 -21.34
N ASP A 158 4.68 -5.45 -22.27
CA ASP A 158 5.73 -4.94 -23.16
C ASP A 158 6.46 -6.04 -23.98
N CYS A 159 5.75 -7.13 -24.30
CA CYS A 159 6.27 -8.29 -25.02
C CYS A 159 5.98 -8.21 -26.53
N LEU A 160 6.79 -8.92 -27.34
CA LEU A 160 6.61 -9.07 -28.78
C LEU A 160 6.32 -10.53 -29.14
N PHE A 161 5.20 -10.79 -29.76
CA PHE A 161 4.79 -12.10 -30.28
C PHE A 161 4.86 -12.07 -31.80
N GLN A 162 5.69 -12.94 -32.41
CA GLN A 162 5.83 -12.91 -33.87
C GLN A 162 6.06 -14.29 -34.50
N HIS A 163 5.44 -14.55 -35.66
CA HIS A 163 5.65 -15.79 -36.44
C HIS A 163 5.30 -17.09 -35.69
N ASN A 164 4.33 -17.04 -34.76
CA ASN A 164 3.86 -18.23 -34.06
C ASN A 164 2.71 -18.89 -34.85
N ALA A 165 2.78 -20.21 -35.00
CA ALA A 165 1.97 -20.96 -35.97
C ALA A 165 0.46 -20.93 -35.67
N ALA A 166 0.07 -21.11 -34.40
CA ALA A 166 -1.33 -21.13 -33.98
C ALA A 166 -1.76 -19.79 -33.37
N SER A 167 -1.09 -19.30 -32.31
CA SER A 167 -1.41 -18.00 -31.73
C SER A 167 -0.20 -17.29 -31.10
N GLY A 168 -0.33 -15.98 -30.85
CA GLY A 168 0.62 -15.28 -29.97
C GLY A 168 0.44 -15.76 -28.53
N ILE A 169 -0.75 -15.52 -27.98
CA ILE A 169 -1.16 -16.01 -26.66
C ILE A 169 -2.49 -16.75 -26.77
N SER A 170 -2.59 -17.89 -26.07
CA SER A 170 -3.87 -18.56 -25.82
C SER A 170 -4.20 -18.63 -24.33
N CYS A 171 -5.45 -18.34 -23.96
CA CYS A 171 -5.98 -18.55 -22.62
C CYS A 171 -7.17 -19.52 -22.65
N PHE A 172 -7.14 -20.50 -21.76
CA PHE A 172 -8.17 -21.53 -21.61
C PHE A 172 -8.68 -21.62 -20.18
N ARG A 173 -9.75 -22.40 -19.97
CA ARG A 173 -10.35 -22.68 -18.66
C ARG A 173 -10.75 -21.39 -17.93
N ASN A 174 -10.19 -21.16 -16.75
CA ASN A 174 -10.52 -20.06 -15.84
C ASN A 174 -9.37 -19.06 -15.70
N ALA A 175 -8.51 -18.93 -16.72
CA ALA A 175 -7.42 -17.97 -16.71
C ALA A 175 -7.92 -16.51 -16.83
N LYS A 176 -7.40 -15.61 -15.99
CA LYS A 176 -7.89 -14.21 -15.84
C LYS A 176 -6.76 -13.18 -15.67
N GLY A 177 -5.62 -13.41 -16.34
CA GLY A 177 -4.47 -12.51 -16.30
C GLY A 177 -4.64 -11.17 -17.03
N GLU A 178 -3.56 -10.40 -17.12
CA GLU A 178 -3.48 -9.13 -17.84
C GLU A 178 -2.51 -9.26 -19.02
N ILE A 179 -2.90 -8.76 -20.20
CA ILE A 179 -2.05 -8.65 -21.38
C ILE A 179 -2.00 -7.18 -21.78
N ARG A 180 -0.83 -6.56 -21.66
CA ARG A 180 -0.68 -5.10 -21.73
C ARG A 180 0.45 -4.67 -22.65
N ARG A 181 0.23 -3.60 -23.43
CA ARG A 181 1.27 -2.94 -24.25
C ARG A 181 2.12 -3.90 -25.07
N SER A 182 1.54 -5.04 -25.47
CA SER A 182 2.26 -6.09 -26.17
C SER A 182 1.92 -6.03 -27.65
N VAL A 183 2.89 -6.42 -28.48
CA VAL A 183 2.79 -6.39 -29.93
C VAL A 183 2.66 -7.81 -30.46
N PHE A 184 1.69 -8.05 -31.34
CA PHE A 184 1.43 -9.32 -32.00
C PHE A 184 1.52 -9.09 -33.49
N VAL A 185 2.42 -9.81 -34.17
CA VAL A 185 2.66 -9.62 -35.59
C VAL A 185 2.85 -10.94 -36.32
N LYS A 186 2.15 -11.15 -37.43
CA LYS A 186 2.32 -12.37 -38.28
C LYS A 186 2.15 -13.69 -37.51
N THR A 187 1.17 -13.77 -36.62
CA THR A 187 0.77 -15.03 -35.96
C THR A 187 -0.54 -15.54 -36.55
N GLY A 188 -0.89 -16.81 -36.34
CA GLY A 188 -2.21 -17.34 -36.71
C GLY A 188 -3.33 -16.53 -36.06
N VAL A 189 -3.53 -16.67 -34.75
CA VAL A 189 -4.35 -15.77 -33.95
C VAL A 189 -3.44 -14.84 -33.15
N GLY A 190 -3.76 -13.55 -33.01
CA GLY A 190 -3.03 -12.68 -32.07
C GLY A 190 -3.25 -13.16 -30.63
N ILE A 191 -4.49 -13.07 -30.17
CA ILE A 191 -4.93 -13.50 -28.83
C ILE A 191 -6.14 -14.43 -28.96
N ALA A 192 -6.03 -15.66 -28.44
CA ALA A 192 -7.11 -16.64 -28.45
C ALA A 192 -7.63 -16.91 -27.02
N LEU A 193 -8.93 -16.74 -26.80
CA LEU A 193 -9.58 -16.87 -25.50
C LEU A 193 -10.75 -17.86 -25.58
N SER A 194 -10.79 -18.82 -24.65
CA SER A 194 -11.83 -19.86 -24.62
C SER A 194 -12.38 -20.10 -23.20
N ASP A 195 -13.37 -20.98 -23.07
CA ASP A 195 -13.98 -21.44 -21.81
C ASP A 195 -14.51 -20.29 -20.92
N GLN A 196 -14.06 -20.15 -19.67
CA GLN A 196 -14.51 -19.15 -18.69
C GLN A 196 -13.45 -18.05 -18.47
N THR A 197 -12.57 -17.85 -19.45
CA THR A 197 -11.49 -16.88 -19.34
C THR A 197 -12.03 -15.46 -19.28
N ALA A 198 -11.39 -14.61 -18.48
CA ALA A 198 -11.76 -13.21 -18.34
C ALA A 198 -10.52 -12.30 -18.16
N PRO A 199 -9.55 -12.34 -19.09
CA PRO A 199 -8.38 -11.49 -19.00
C PRO A 199 -8.69 -10.04 -19.38
N LEU A 200 -7.85 -9.14 -18.88
CA LEU A 200 -7.84 -7.74 -19.27
C LEU A 200 -6.84 -7.54 -20.42
N LEU A 201 -7.33 -7.05 -21.56
CA LEU A 201 -6.52 -6.75 -22.76
C LEU A 201 -6.44 -5.23 -22.93
N VAL A 202 -5.26 -4.63 -22.75
CA VAL A 202 -5.10 -3.17 -22.75
C VAL A 202 -3.89 -2.71 -23.55
N ASP A 203 -4.07 -1.70 -24.40
CA ASP A 203 -2.99 -1.04 -25.17
C ASP A 203 -2.17 -2.01 -26.04
N ASN A 204 -2.74 -3.15 -26.43
CA ASN A 204 -2.03 -4.11 -27.28
C ASN A 204 -2.14 -3.72 -28.75
N ARG A 205 -1.08 -3.99 -29.51
CA ARG A 205 -1.07 -3.80 -30.97
C ARG A 205 -1.01 -5.15 -31.66
N ILE A 206 -2.04 -5.49 -32.43
CA ILE A 206 -2.19 -6.75 -33.15
C ILE A 206 -2.26 -6.43 -34.63
N THR A 207 -1.29 -6.87 -35.41
CA THR A 207 -1.19 -6.51 -36.82
C THR A 207 -0.70 -7.66 -37.69
N GLU A 208 -1.21 -7.77 -38.92
CA GLU A 208 -0.78 -8.81 -39.88
C GLU A 208 -0.96 -10.26 -39.37
N CYS A 209 -1.82 -10.49 -38.37
CA CYS A 209 -2.21 -11.84 -37.93
C CYS A 209 -3.25 -12.45 -38.89
N THR A 210 -3.46 -13.76 -38.88
CA THR A 210 -4.61 -14.33 -39.61
C THR A 210 -5.92 -13.81 -39.03
N THR A 211 -6.11 -14.01 -37.72
CA THR A 211 -7.18 -13.40 -36.95
C THR A 211 -6.59 -12.59 -35.80
N GLY A 212 -7.12 -11.40 -35.53
CA GLY A 212 -6.63 -10.55 -34.45
C GLY A 212 -6.89 -11.15 -33.06
N ILE A 213 -8.16 -11.19 -32.65
CA ILE A 213 -8.61 -11.71 -31.36
C ILE A 213 -9.75 -12.70 -31.60
N VAL A 214 -9.68 -13.86 -30.94
CA VAL A 214 -10.76 -14.85 -30.92
C VAL A 214 -11.26 -15.01 -29.48
N VAL A 215 -12.57 -14.92 -29.28
CA VAL A 215 -13.23 -15.11 -27.98
C VAL A 215 -14.35 -16.14 -28.15
N THR A 216 -14.25 -17.28 -27.46
CA THR A 216 -15.20 -18.40 -27.57
C THR A 216 -15.55 -18.99 -26.20
N GLY A 217 -16.45 -19.98 -26.18
CA GLY A 217 -16.98 -20.60 -24.97
C GLY A 217 -17.91 -19.65 -24.22
N SER A 218 -17.58 -19.36 -22.97
CA SER A 218 -18.26 -18.42 -22.07
C SER A 218 -17.32 -17.29 -21.61
N ALA A 219 -16.27 -17.02 -22.39
CA ALA A 219 -15.22 -16.08 -22.02
C ALA A 219 -15.75 -14.65 -21.98
N ARG A 220 -15.26 -13.87 -21.00
CA ARG A 220 -15.68 -12.50 -20.71
C ARG A 220 -14.48 -11.56 -20.57
N PRO A 221 -13.63 -11.42 -21.60
CA PRO A 221 -12.50 -10.51 -21.53
C PRO A 221 -12.95 -9.05 -21.54
N VAL A 222 -12.11 -8.18 -21.00
CA VAL A 222 -12.28 -6.73 -21.09
C VAL A 222 -11.30 -6.19 -22.10
N LEU A 223 -11.79 -5.56 -23.17
CA LEU A 223 -10.95 -5.01 -24.23
C LEU A 223 -10.94 -3.48 -24.11
N ARG A 224 -9.77 -2.91 -23.85
CA ARG A 224 -9.59 -1.46 -23.87
C ARG A 224 -8.40 -1.03 -24.71
N HIS A 225 -8.60 -0.07 -25.60
CA HIS A 225 -7.51 0.65 -26.28
C HIS A 225 -6.57 -0.29 -27.06
N ASN A 226 -7.09 -1.44 -27.49
CA ASN A 226 -6.34 -2.36 -28.32
C ASN A 226 -6.44 -1.90 -29.77
N TRP A 227 -5.34 -2.06 -30.49
CA TRP A 227 -5.21 -1.69 -31.88
C TRP A 227 -5.07 -2.98 -32.70
N VAL A 228 -6.15 -3.39 -33.37
CA VAL A 228 -6.21 -4.56 -34.23
C VAL A 228 -6.40 -4.09 -35.67
N GLU A 229 -5.37 -4.28 -36.48
CA GLU A 229 -5.39 -3.85 -37.88
C GLU A 229 -4.74 -4.86 -38.81
N LEU A 230 -5.11 -4.81 -40.10
CA LEU A 230 -4.46 -5.58 -41.16
C LEU A 230 -4.45 -7.10 -40.90
N SER A 231 -5.43 -7.61 -40.15
CA SER A 231 -5.58 -9.07 -40.01
C SER A 231 -6.05 -9.66 -41.33
N THR A 232 -5.50 -10.80 -41.75
CA THR A 232 -5.78 -11.32 -43.11
C THR A 232 -7.21 -11.84 -43.27
N THR A 233 -7.83 -12.35 -42.21
CA THR A 233 -9.24 -12.74 -42.19
C THR A 233 -10.06 -11.81 -41.31
N ASP A 234 -9.99 -11.92 -39.99
CA ASP A 234 -10.93 -11.25 -39.09
C ASP A 234 -10.21 -10.46 -37.98
N GLY A 235 -10.77 -9.32 -37.57
CA GLY A 235 -10.25 -8.50 -36.47
C GLY A 235 -10.58 -9.12 -35.12
N LEU A 236 -11.85 -9.03 -34.70
CA LEU A 236 -12.37 -9.67 -33.49
C LEU A 236 -13.44 -10.71 -33.86
N VAL A 237 -13.28 -11.95 -33.40
CA VAL A 237 -14.27 -13.02 -33.59
C VAL A 237 -14.84 -13.44 -32.24
N VAL A 238 -16.16 -13.39 -32.09
CA VAL A 238 -16.89 -13.74 -30.86
C VAL A 238 -17.86 -14.88 -31.14
N LEU A 239 -17.70 -16.01 -30.45
CA LEU A 239 -18.41 -17.26 -30.71
C LEU A 239 -19.12 -17.79 -29.44
N ASN A 240 -20.11 -18.66 -29.64
CA ASN A 240 -20.82 -19.39 -28.59
C ASN A 240 -21.55 -18.46 -27.59
N SER A 241 -21.21 -18.53 -26.31
CA SER A 241 -21.79 -17.72 -25.21
C SER A 241 -20.77 -16.71 -24.68
N ALA A 242 -19.72 -16.41 -25.44
CA ALA A 242 -18.73 -15.42 -25.07
C ALA A 242 -19.37 -14.02 -25.02
N SER A 243 -18.93 -13.22 -24.06
CA SER A 243 -19.46 -11.88 -23.83
C SER A 243 -18.30 -10.94 -23.50
N PRO A 244 -17.50 -10.54 -24.50
CA PRO A 244 -16.44 -9.57 -24.31
C PRO A 244 -17.04 -8.20 -23.93
N ASP A 245 -16.43 -7.54 -22.96
CA ASP A 245 -16.75 -6.15 -22.63
C ASP A 245 -16.04 -5.23 -23.65
N LEU A 246 -16.77 -4.82 -24.68
CA LEU A 246 -16.34 -3.87 -25.71
C LEU A 246 -16.65 -2.42 -25.31
N GLY A 247 -16.67 -2.13 -24.01
CA GLY A 247 -16.96 -0.81 -23.49
C GLY A 247 -18.42 -0.65 -23.08
N ARG A 248 -18.62 0.36 -22.26
CA ARG A 248 -19.92 0.82 -21.77
C ARG A 248 -20.01 2.32 -22.05
N PRO A 249 -21.21 2.91 -22.11
CA PRO A 249 -21.35 4.35 -22.35
C PRO A 249 -20.37 5.19 -21.51
N GLN A 250 -20.30 4.93 -20.20
CA GLN A 250 -19.40 5.57 -19.23
C GLN A 250 -17.95 5.06 -19.18
N ASP A 251 -17.62 4.04 -19.96
CA ASP A 251 -16.28 3.46 -20.08
C ASP A 251 -16.06 2.97 -21.52
N PRO A 252 -15.80 3.88 -22.47
CA PRO A 252 -15.64 3.50 -23.86
C PRO A 252 -14.48 2.53 -24.04
N GLY A 253 -14.69 1.51 -24.87
CA GLY A 253 -13.69 0.51 -25.18
C GLY A 253 -12.42 1.14 -25.76
N GLY A 254 -12.56 2.13 -26.65
CA GLY A 254 -11.43 2.81 -27.28
C GLY A 254 -10.61 1.89 -28.18
N ASN A 255 -11.11 0.71 -28.53
CA ASN A 255 -10.42 -0.23 -29.39
C ASN A 255 -10.52 0.22 -30.85
N ILE A 256 -9.48 0.00 -31.63
CA ILE A 256 -9.45 0.20 -33.08
C ILE A 256 -9.44 -1.20 -33.69
N LEU A 257 -10.53 -1.59 -34.35
CA LEU A 257 -10.66 -2.85 -35.08
C LEU A 257 -10.97 -2.48 -36.53
N GLN A 258 -9.94 -2.33 -37.36
CA GLN A 258 -10.11 -1.79 -38.71
C GLN A 258 -9.22 -2.52 -39.72
N ASN A 259 -9.58 -2.43 -40.99
CA ASN A 259 -8.74 -2.89 -42.10
C ASN A 259 -8.41 -4.40 -42.05
N SER A 260 -9.26 -5.22 -41.41
CA SER A 260 -9.15 -6.69 -41.52
C SER A 260 -9.67 -7.16 -42.87
N GLY A 261 -9.19 -8.29 -43.40
CA GLY A 261 -9.53 -8.73 -44.76
C GLY A 261 -11.03 -8.97 -44.97
N ARG A 262 -11.60 -9.91 -44.22
CA ARG A 262 -13.01 -10.32 -44.25
C ARG A 262 -13.87 -9.44 -43.35
N SER A 263 -13.68 -9.47 -42.03
CA SER A 263 -14.50 -8.70 -41.09
C SER A 263 -13.70 -8.06 -39.96
N ASP A 264 -14.05 -6.85 -39.56
CA ASP A 264 -13.44 -6.15 -38.43
C ASP A 264 -13.96 -6.72 -37.10
N LEU A 265 -15.25 -7.07 -37.07
CA LEU A 265 -15.88 -7.78 -35.95
C LEU A 265 -16.86 -8.83 -36.49
N ARG A 266 -16.71 -10.08 -36.03
CA ARG A 266 -17.64 -11.17 -36.30
C ARG A 266 -18.34 -11.62 -35.02
N ASN A 267 -19.66 -11.48 -34.95
CA ASN A 267 -20.47 -11.98 -33.84
C ASN A 267 -21.30 -13.18 -34.28
N GLU A 268 -21.05 -14.35 -33.66
CA GLU A 268 -21.86 -15.56 -33.83
C GLU A 268 -22.42 -16.06 -32.50
N THR A 269 -22.52 -15.16 -31.51
CA THR A 269 -23.13 -15.47 -30.22
C THR A 269 -24.63 -15.33 -30.29
N GLY A 270 -25.37 -16.05 -29.44
CA GLY A 270 -26.82 -15.84 -29.27
C GLY A 270 -27.19 -14.53 -28.55
N THR A 271 -26.25 -13.61 -28.37
CA THR A 271 -26.42 -12.37 -27.58
C THR A 271 -26.00 -11.14 -28.37
N LEU A 272 -26.66 -10.02 -28.09
CA LEU A 272 -26.34 -8.73 -28.67
C LEU A 272 -25.05 -8.23 -28.02
N LEU A 273 -24.03 -7.98 -28.84
CA LEU A 273 -22.82 -7.32 -28.34
C LEU A 273 -23.02 -5.82 -28.36
N VAL A 274 -22.72 -5.17 -27.24
CA VAL A 274 -22.75 -3.71 -27.15
C VAL A 274 -21.32 -3.21 -27.36
N SER A 275 -21.11 -2.42 -28.42
CA SER A 275 -19.83 -1.77 -28.72
C SER A 275 -19.95 -0.30 -28.40
N VAL A 276 -19.15 0.19 -27.44
CA VAL A 276 -19.14 1.60 -27.07
C VAL A 276 -17.77 2.21 -27.28
N GLY A 277 -17.70 3.27 -28.08
CA GLY A 277 -16.48 4.06 -28.26
C GLY A 277 -15.32 3.30 -28.91
N ASN A 278 -15.62 2.26 -29.69
CA ASN A 278 -14.64 1.56 -30.52
C ASN A 278 -14.71 2.05 -31.96
N ALA A 279 -13.57 2.13 -32.62
CA ALA A 279 -13.48 2.37 -34.05
C ALA A 279 -13.57 1.03 -34.78
N ILE A 280 -14.77 0.67 -35.26
CA ILE A 280 -15.07 -0.54 -36.02
C ILE A 280 -15.82 -0.11 -37.27
N ASN A 281 -15.47 -0.64 -38.44
CA ASN A 281 -16.26 -0.37 -39.64
C ASN A 281 -17.58 -1.17 -39.60
N PRO A 282 -18.76 -0.53 -39.52
CA PRO A 282 -20.04 -1.24 -39.44
C PRO A 282 -20.32 -2.14 -40.65
N VAL A 283 -19.79 -1.77 -41.83
CA VAL A 283 -19.94 -2.57 -43.06
C VAL A 283 -19.09 -3.84 -43.01
N LYS A 284 -18.02 -3.85 -42.21
CA LYS A 284 -17.18 -5.03 -41.97
C LYS A 284 -17.58 -5.76 -40.69
N VAL A 285 -18.79 -5.55 -40.19
CA VAL A 285 -19.38 -6.39 -39.14
C VAL A 285 -20.07 -7.59 -39.78
N ASN A 286 -19.64 -8.79 -39.42
CA ASN A 286 -20.27 -10.02 -39.87
C ASN A 286 -21.08 -10.64 -38.73
N VAL A 287 -22.36 -10.91 -38.98
CA VAL A 287 -23.26 -11.54 -38.02
C VAL A 287 -23.64 -12.91 -38.57
N GLY A 288 -23.34 -13.97 -37.83
CA GLY A 288 -23.59 -15.36 -38.23
C GLY A 288 -24.40 -16.13 -37.18
N GLY A 289 -25.09 -17.20 -37.58
CA GLY A 289 -25.91 -18.01 -36.68
C GLY A 289 -27.16 -17.27 -36.15
N ASN A 290 -27.57 -17.57 -34.91
CA ASN A 290 -28.73 -16.94 -34.25
C ASN A 290 -28.39 -15.58 -33.59
N SER A 291 -27.38 -14.88 -34.09
CA SER A 291 -26.88 -13.68 -33.43
C SER A 291 -27.78 -12.47 -33.69
N PRO A 292 -28.19 -11.73 -32.64
CA PRO A 292 -28.95 -10.48 -32.79
C PRO A 292 -28.09 -9.30 -33.26
N GLY A 293 -26.79 -9.50 -33.52
CA GLY A 293 -25.89 -8.52 -34.13
C GLY A 293 -25.00 -7.77 -33.13
N VAL A 294 -24.57 -6.57 -33.50
CA VAL A 294 -23.77 -5.66 -32.67
C VAL A 294 -24.50 -4.33 -32.60
N ASP A 295 -24.77 -3.89 -31.38
CA ASP A 295 -25.32 -2.58 -31.10
C ASP A 295 -24.19 -1.59 -30.90
N PHE A 296 -24.13 -0.58 -31.77
CA PHE A 296 -23.15 0.49 -31.69
C PHE A 296 -23.74 1.62 -30.86
N VAL A 297 -23.40 1.60 -29.57
CA VAL A 297 -23.87 2.61 -28.64
C VAL A 297 -22.85 3.74 -28.63
N ALA A 298 -23.33 4.96 -28.85
CA ALA A 298 -22.49 6.15 -28.74
C ALA A 298 -21.85 6.20 -27.34
N SER A 299 -20.56 6.50 -27.28
CA SER A 299 -19.94 6.77 -25.99
C SER A 299 -20.64 7.95 -25.33
N GLU A 300 -20.77 7.86 -24.02
CA GLU A 300 -21.28 8.92 -23.16
C GLU A 300 -20.15 9.88 -22.73
N VAL A 301 -18.93 9.65 -23.20
CA VAL A 301 -17.76 10.50 -22.97
C VAL A 301 -17.50 11.34 -24.21
N ASN A 302 -17.72 12.66 -24.14
CA ASN A 302 -17.51 13.55 -25.29
C ASN A 302 -16.02 13.80 -25.53
N ARG A 303 -15.49 13.25 -26.63
CA ARG A 303 -14.26 13.74 -27.24
C ARG A 303 -14.59 15.05 -27.94
N GLN A 304 -14.37 16.19 -27.29
CA GLN A 304 -14.04 17.38 -28.06
C GLN A 304 -12.62 17.24 -28.60
N ILE A 305 -12.51 16.66 -29.81
CA ILE A 305 -11.80 17.29 -30.92
C ILE A 305 -12.69 17.12 -32.18
N GLN A 306 -13.30 18.25 -32.56
CA GLN A 306 -13.79 18.68 -33.88
C GLN A 306 -15.13 18.22 -34.50
N ALA A 307 -15.96 19.27 -34.67
CA ALA A 307 -16.83 19.64 -35.80
C ALA A 307 -18.29 19.12 -35.91
N SER A 308 -19.18 19.98 -35.42
CA SER A 308 -20.55 20.36 -35.83
C SER A 308 -21.27 19.62 -36.97
N THR A 309 -22.50 19.13 -36.72
CA THR A 309 -23.74 19.66 -37.33
C THR A 309 -25.01 19.10 -36.65
N VAL A 310 -26.01 19.96 -36.54
CA VAL A 310 -27.28 19.79 -35.81
C VAL A 310 -28.31 19.04 -36.67
N VAL A 311 -29.04 18.09 -36.08
CA VAL A 311 -30.35 17.63 -36.57
C VAL A 311 -31.31 17.50 -35.39
N VAL A 312 -32.48 18.13 -35.51
CA VAL A 312 -33.56 18.18 -34.51
C VAL A 312 -34.71 17.27 -34.96
N VAL A 313 -35.17 16.34 -34.12
CA VAL A 313 -36.52 15.71 -34.16
C VAL A 313 -36.88 15.17 -32.75
N PRO A 314 -38.17 14.90 -32.41
CA PRO A 314 -38.89 15.49 -31.27
C PRO A 314 -38.95 14.60 -30.02
N PRO A 315 -39.36 15.13 -28.85
CA PRO A 315 -39.34 14.37 -27.60
C PRO A 315 -40.50 13.36 -27.54
N LEU A 316 -40.20 12.12 -27.17
CA LEU A 316 -41.19 11.20 -26.60
C LEU A 316 -41.33 11.45 -25.08
N PRO A 317 -42.52 11.23 -24.50
CA PRO A 317 -42.94 11.85 -23.25
C PRO A 317 -42.17 11.31 -22.06
N ALA A 318 -41.72 12.24 -21.21
CA ALA A 318 -41.05 11.92 -19.97
C ALA A 318 -41.96 11.10 -19.05
N PRO A 319 -41.46 10.03 -18.40
CA PRO A 319 -42.13 9.48 -17.24
C PRO A 319 -42.21 10.56 -16.16
N THR A 320 -43.36 10.65 -15.52
CA THR A 320 -43.68 11.65 -14.51
C THR A 320 -42.60 11.70 -13.41
N PRO A 321 -42.05 12.88 -13.11
CA PRO A 321 -41.00 13.01 -12.10
C PRO A 321 -41.56 12.76 -10.70
N PRO A 322 -40.84 12.05 -9.81
CA PRO A 322 -41.08 12.19 -8.39
C PRO A 322 -40.77 13.63 -7.97
N ALA A 323 -41.60 14.18 -7.09
CA ALA A 323 -41.60 15.59 -6.72
C ALA A 323 -40.20 16.11 -6.29
N PRO A 324 -39.84 17.36 -6.64
CA PRO A 324 -38.57 17.95 -6.26
C PRO A 324 -38.51 18.16 -4.74
N VAL A 325 -37.53 17.52 -4.09
CA VAL A 325 -37.22 17.79 -2.69
C VAL A 325 -36.38 19.06 -2.64
N ILE A 326 -37.01 20.16 -2.21
CA ILE A 326 -36.39 21.47 -1.99
C ILE A 326 -35.31 21.34 -0.90
N PRO A 327 -34.12 21.96 -1.03
CA PRO A 327 -33.14 22.02 0.05
C PRO A 327 -33.70 22.83 1.22
N ALA A 328 -33.72 22.23 2.42
CA ALA A 328 -34.19 22.84 3.65
C ALA A 328 -33.24 23.96 4.16
N PRO A 329 -33.72 24.85 5.05
CA PRO A 329 -32.92 25.92 5.65
C PRO A 329 -31.72 25.37 6.44
N PRO A 330 -30.63 26.14 6.61
CA PRO A 330 -29.45 25.70 7.34
C PRO A 330 -29.76 25.62 8.84
N GLY A 331 -29.75 24.42 9.44
CA GLY A 331 -30.03 24.34 10.88
C GLY A 331 -29.97 23.00 11.62
N THR A 332 -29.85 21.84 10.99
CA THR A 332 -29.85 20.56 11.74
C THR A 332 -28.45 19.95 11.81
N THR A 333 -27.78 20.15 12.95
CA THR A 333 -26.47 19.57 13.29
C THR A 333 -26.55 18.10 13.75
N ALA A 334 -27.75 17.61 14.03
CA ALA A 334 -27.98 16.21 14.40
C ALA A 334 -28.33 15.40 13.15
N LEU A 335 -27.35 14.67 12.61
CA LEU A 335 -27.52 13.64 11.58
C LEU A 335 -27.51 12.27 12.30
N PRO A 336 -28.68 11.73 12.70
CA PRO A 336 -28.77 10.58 13.58
C PRO A 336 -28.36 9.27 12.90
N ASP A 337 -28.46 9.20 11.58
CA ASP A 337 -28.05 8.06 10.75
C ASP A 337 -26.53 7.99 10.49
N LEU A 338 -25.77 8.97 10.98
CA LEU A 338 -24.30 8.92 10.94
C LEU A 338 -23.67 8.33 12.20
N VAL A 339 -24.42 8.14 13.28
CA VAL A 339 -23.87 7.65 14.56
C VAL A 339 -23.26 6.27 14.37
N GLY A 340 -21.94 6.16 14.58
CA GLY A 340 -21.20 4.90 14.41
C GLY A 340 -20.88 4.54 12.95
N HIS A 341 -21.20 5.42 12.00
CA HIS A 341 -20.90 5.23 10.60
C HIS A 341 -19.42 5.55 10.31
N TRP A 342 -18.71 4.71 9.55
CA TRP A 342 -17.27 4.84 9.30
C TRP A 342 -16.85 6.19 8.67
N ALA A 343 -17.76 6.83 7.93
CA ALA A 343 -17.55 8.14 7.30
C ALA A 343 -17.98 9.34 8.15
N GLU A 344 -18.49 9.12 9.37
CA GLU A 344 -19.11 10.15 10.22
C GLU A 344 -18.22 11.39 10.39
N ALA A 345 -16.96 11.20 10.79
CA ALA A 345 -16.03 12.29 11.03
C ALA A 345 -15.82 13.19 9.79
N PHE A 346 -15.73 12.58 8.60
CA PHE A 346 -15.57 13.30 7.33
C PHE A 346 -16.82 14.09 6.97
N ILE A 347 -17.99 13.44 7.09
CA ILE A 347 -19.27 14.04 6.72
C ILE A 347 -19.58 15.21 7.66
N ARG A 348 -19.41 15.04 8.98
CA ARG A 348 -19.59 16.13 9.96
C ARG A 348 -18.63 17.29 9.71
N ALA A 349 -17.38 17.00 9.37
CA ALA A 349 -16.40 18.05 9.05
C ALA A 349 -16.79 18.85 7.79
N LEU A 350 -17.42 18.22 6.79
CA LEU A 350 -17.96 18.93 5.63
C LEU A 350 -19.26 19.69 5.94
N VAL A 351 -20.12 19.17 6.83
CA VAL A 351 -21.33 19.88 7.28
C VAL A 351 -20.97 21.14 8.08
N GLN A 352 -19.99 21.07 8.97
CA GLN A 352 -19.47 22.23 9.70
C GLN A 352 -18.91 23.32 8.76
N ARG A 353 -18.35 22.91 7.63
CA ARG A 353 -17.86 23.81 6.56
C ARG A 353 -18.98 24.29 5.62
N GLN A 354 -20.23 23.93 5.90
CA GLN A 354 -21.41 24.24 5.06
C GLN A 354 -21.30 23.71 3.62
N MET A 355 -20.48 22.68 3.39
CA MET A 355 -20.23 22.09 2.07
C MET A 355 -21.26 21.01 1.71
N VAL A 356 -21.79 20.29 2.71
CA VAL A 356 -22.90 19.34 2.58
C VAL A 356 -23.94 19.59 3.66
N SER A 357 -25.18 19.19 3.39
CA SER A 357 -26.31 19.24 4.33
C SER A 357 -27.05 17.90 4.35
N GLY A 358 -27.75 17.64 5.45
CA GLY A 358 -28.72 16.55 5.54
C GLY A 358 -29.98 16.79 4.70
N PHE A 359 -30.83 15.78 4.64
CA PHE A 359 -32.18 15.84 4.08
C PHE A 359 -33.14 16.55 5.05
N PRO A 360 -34.32 17.01 4.56
CA PRO A 360 -35.33 17.65 5.42
C PRO A 360 -35.82 16.77 6.58
N ASP A 361 -35.67 15.45 6.46
CA ASP A 361 -35.97 14.46 7.50
C ASP A 361 -34.88 14.36 8.60
N GLY A 362 -33.84 15.20 8.51
CA GLY A 362 -32.73 15.25 9.47
C GLY A 362 -31.63 14.22 9.23
N THR A 363 -31.71 13.37 8.20
CA THR A 363 -30.72 12.30 7.92
C THR A 363 -29.70 12.70 6.86
N PHE A 364 -28.55 12.01 6.78
CA PHE A 364 -27.58 12.18 5.70
C PHE A 364 -27.74 11.16 4.56
N LYS A 365 -28.32 9.99 4.85
CA LYS A 365 -28.47 8.79 4.03
C LYS A 365 -27.12 8.31 3.45
N PRO A 366 -26.16 7.90 4.30
CA PRO A 366 -24.78 7.66 3.88
C PRO A 366 -24.62 6.53 2.86
N GLU A 367 -25.47 5.50 2.92
CA GLU A 367 -25.41 4.30 2.08
C GLU A 367 -26.14 4.45 0.74
N VAL A 368 -26.88 5.55 0.54
CA VAL A 368 -27.61 5.79 -0.71
C VAL A 368 -26.64 6.31 -1.76
N GLY A 369 -26.81 5.87 -3.01
CA GLY A 369 -26.07 6.39 -4.15
C GLY A 369 -26.24 7.91 -4.32
N ILE A 370 -25.23 8.58 -4.86
CA ILE A 370 -25.31 10.03 -5.14
C ILE A 370 -25.55 10.28 -6.63
N THR A 371 -26.49 11.18 -6.93
CA THR A 371 -26.75 11.56 -8.32
C THR A 371 -25.72 12.56 -8.84
N ARG A 372 -25.56 12.63 -10.16
CA ARG A 372 -24.67 13.58 -10.83
C ARG A 372 -24.98 15.04 -10.47
N ALA A 373 -26.25 15.43 -10.34
CA ALA A 373 -26.62 16.78 -9.93
C ALA A 373 -26.27 17.08 -8.46
N GLN A 374 -26.47 16.10 -7.56
CA GLN A 374 -26.10 16.24 -6.15
C GLN A 374 -24.58 16.35 -5.98
N TYR A 375 -23.82 15.56 -6.73
CA TYR A 375 -22.37 15.64 -6.74
C TYR A 375 -21.87 16.98 -7.31
N ALA A 376 -22.46 17.48 -8.40
CA ALA A 376 -22.14 18.81 -8.92
C ALA A 376 -22.35 19.93 -7.90
N ALA A 377 -23.46 19.88 -7.15
CA ALA A 377 -23.74 20.82 -6.06
C ALA A 377 -22.70 20.75 -4.93
N LEU A 378 -22.24 19.55 -4.58
CA LEU A 378 -21.16 19.37 -3.61
C LEU A 378 -19.84 19.96 -4.13
N LEU A 379 -19.45 19.66 -5.37
CA LEU A 379 -18.20 20.17 -5.97
C LEU A 379 -18.19 21.70 -6.07
N ALA A 380 -19.31 22.30 -6.51
CA ALA A 380 -19.47 23.75 -6.66
C ALA A 380 -19.32 24.52 -5.34
N LYS A 381 -19.65 23.86 -4.21
CA LYS A 381 -19.47 24.38 -2.85
C LYS A 381 -18.09 24.08 -2.27
N ALA A 382 -17.56 22.88 -2.52
CA ALA A 382 -16.31 22.41 -1.93
C ALA A 382 -15.07 23.05 -2.57
N PHE A 383 -15.11 23.34 -3.87
CA PHE A 383 -13.93 23.79 -4.62
C PHE A 383 -14.17 25.16 -5.29
N ASN A 384 -13.10 25.96 -5.32
CA ASN A 384 -13.05 27.23 -6.04
C ASN A 384 -11.84 27.21 -6.98
N ARG A 385 -12.02 26.69 -8.19
CA ARG A 385 -10.98 26.51 -9.21
C ARG A 385 -11.23 27.46 -10.39
N PRO A 386 -10.19 27.81 -11.17
CA PRO A 386 -10.37 28.58 -12.39
C PRO A 386 -11.38 27.92 -13.34
N GLU A 387 -12.38 28.68 -13.77
CA GLU A 387 -13.45 28.23 -14.67
C GLU A 387 -12.97 28.28 -16.12
N THR A 388 -12.14 27.31 -16.50
CA THR A 388 -11.44 27.28 -17.79
C THR A 388 -12.20 26.55 -18.90
N GLN A 389 -13.24 25.78 -18.58
CA GLN A 389 -14.00 25.02 -19.57
C GLN A 389 -15.28 25.74 -20.00
N ALA A 390 -15.58 25.67 -21.30
CA ALA A 390 -16.85 26.16 -21.84
C ALA A 390 -18.00 25.27 -21.35
N VAL A 391 -19.08 25.87 -20.84
CA VAL A 391 -20.26 25.16 -20.36
C VAL A 391 -21.28 25.02 -21.49
N PRO A 392 -21.55 23.81 -22.00
CA PRO A 392 -22.60 23.60 -22.98
C PRO A 392 -23.99 23.66 -22.33
N GLN A 393 -25.01 24.03 -23.10
CA GLN A 393 -26.41 23.92 -22.67
C GLN A 393 -26.83 22.45 -22.74
N PHE A 394 -27.29 21.89 -21.62
CA PHE A 394 -27.71 20.49 -21.55
C PHE A 394 -29.21 20.35 -21.83
N ALA A 395 -29.59 19.39 -22.68
CA ALA A 395 -30.97 19.18 -23.12
C ALA A 395 -31.92 18.75 -21.99
N ASP A 396 -31.40 18.08 -20.97
CA ASP A 396 -32.12 17.53 -19.81
C ASP A 396 -31.90 18.35 -18.52
N VAL A 397 -31.33 19.54 -18.62
CA VAL A 397 -31.20 20.50 -17.52
C VAL A 397 -31.95 21.78 -17.90
N PRO A 398 -33.28 21.83 -17.69
CA PRO A 398 -34.09 22.98 -18.07
C PRO A 398 -33.75 24.22 -17.24
N ALA A 399 -34.10 25.40 -17.77
CA ALA A 399 -33.97 26.66 -17.05
C ALA A 399 -34.76 26.61 -15.73
N GLY A 400 -34.10 26.94 -14.62
CA GLY A 400 -34.69 26.84 -13.28
C GLY A 400 -34.55 25.46 -12.62
N PHE A 401 -33.88 24.49 -13.25
CA PHE A 401 -33.50 23.26 -12.57
C PHE A 401 -32.61 23.58 -11.36
N TRP A 402 -32.92 23.01 -10.20
CA TRP A 402 -32.33 23.43 -8.91
C TRP A 402 -30.79 23.38 -8.89
N ALA A 403 -30.17 22.45 -9.63
CA ALA A 403 -28.71 22.31 -9.71
C ALA A 403 -28.10 22.96 -10.95
N GLN A 404 -28.86 23.69 -11.77
CA GLN A 404 -28.37 24.26 -13.05
C GLN A 404 -27.07 25.05 -12.87
N GLY A 405 -27.04 25.98 -11.90
CA GLY A 405 -25.84 26.79 -11.62
C GLY A 405 -24.66 25.96 -11.07
N ALA A 406 -24.95 24.96 -10.24
CA ALA A 406 -23.91 24.06 -9.71
C ALA A 406 -23.30 23.16 -10.78
N ILE A 407 -24.14 22.65 -11.69
CA ILE A 407 -23.72 21.86 -12.85
C ILE A 407 -22.82 22.71 -13.74
N ALA A 408 -23.25 23.92 -14.09
CA ALA A 408 -22.46 24.84 -14.91
C ALA A 408 -21.09 25.11 -14.27
N LYS A 409 -21.06 25.42 -12.97
CA LYS A 409 -19.81 25.68 -12.23
C LYS A 409 -18.90 24.46 -12.16
N ALA A 410 -19.43 23.27 -11.85
CA ALA A 410 -18.63 22.05 -11.76
C ALA A 410 -18.03 21.64 -13.12
N VAL A 411 -18.75 21.90 -14.22
CA VAL A 411 -18.24 21.71 -15.58
C VAL A 411 -17.17 22.74 -15.92
N ALA A 412 -17.41 24.02 -15.64
CA ALA A 412 -16.45 25.09 -15.92
C ALA A 412 -15.11 24.88 -15.18
N MET A 413 -15.16 24.36 -13.95
CA MET A 413 -13.99 23.98 -13.15
C MET A 413 -13.31 22.67 -13.60
N GLY A 414 -13.87 21.94 -14.55
CA GLY A 414 -13.29 20.70 -15.10
C GLY A 414 -13.49 19.44 -14.25
N PHE A 415 -14.38 19.46 -13.24
CA PHE A 415 -14.68 18.27 -12.45
C PHE A 415 -15.67 17.33 -13.14
N LEU A 416 -16.62 17.89 -13.90
CA LEU A 416 -17.66 17.13 -14.58
C LEU A 416 -17.74 17.52 -16.05
N ALA A 417 -18.29 16.61 -16.84
CA ALA A 417 -18.65 16.85 -18.23
C ALA A 417 -20.04 16.24 -18.48
N GLY A 418 -20.76 16.80 -19.45
CA GLY A 418 -21.94 16.16 -20.00
C GLY A 418 -21.60 15.11 -21.04
N PHE A 419 -22.66 14.53 -21.57
CA PHE A 419 -22.64 13.42 -22.51
C PHE A 419 -22.66 13.94 -23.96
N PRO A 420 -22.12 13.20 -24.94
CA PRO A 420 -22.14 13.56 -26.37
C PRO A 420 -23.53 13.79 -26.95
N ASP A 421 -24.55 13.15 -26.38
CA ASP A 421 -25.96 13.35 -26.74
C ASP A 421 -26.52 14.71 -26.27
N GLY A 422 -25.69 15.56 -25.65
CA GLY A 422 -26.08 16.86 -25.12
C GLY A 422 -26.79 16.79 -23.77
N SER A 423 -26.91 15.61 -23.16
CA SER A 423 -27.47 15.45 -21.83
C SER A 423 -26.41 15.64 -20.73
N PHE A 424 -26.85 15.93 -19.51
CA PHE A 424 -26.04 15.90 -18.29
C PHE A 424 -26.41 14.72 -17.38
N ARG A 425 -27.61 14.16 -17.54
CA ARG A 425 -28.24 13.08 -16.76
C ARG A 425 -28.21 13.36 -15.26
N PRO A 426 -28.86 14.45 -14.82
CA PRO A 426 -28.75 14.96 -13.45
C PRO A 426 -29.20 13.96 -12.37
N ASN A 427 -30.10 13.04 -12.72
CA ASN A 427 -30.68 12.07 -11.79
C ASN A 427 -29.98 10.70 -11.79
N GLN A 428 -28.99 10.49 -12.66
CA GLN A 428 -28.23 9.23 -12.71
C GLN A 428 -27.21 9.18 -11.58
N ASN A 429 -27.05 8.02 -10.96
CA ASN A 429 -26.01 7.77 -9.96
C ASN A 429 -24.61 7.75 -10.59
N LEU A 430 -23.61 8.17 -9.81
CA LEU A 430 -22.20 8.02 -10.17
C LEU A 430 -21.65 6.67 -9.71
N THR A 431 -20.69 6.13 -10.46
CA THR A 431 -19.87 5.00 -10.00
C THR A 431 -18.66 5.49 -9.20
N ARG A 432 -18.05 4.57 -8.43
CA ARG A 432 -16.82 4.84 -7.66
C ARG A 432 -15.70 5.37 -8.57
N ILE A 433 -15.50 4.75 -9.73
CA ILE A 433 -14.44 5.18 -10.64
C ILE A 433 -14.71 6.55 -11.26
N GLN A 434 -15.96 6.86 -11.60
CA GLN A 434 -16.32 8.18 -12.14
C GLN A 434 -16.04 9.30 -11.13
N THR A 435 -16.29 9.05 -9.84
CA THR A 435 -15.98 10.00 -8.76
C THR A 435 -14.48 10.24 -8.62
N ILE A 436 -13.67 9.18 -8.63
CA ILE A 436 -12.22 9.28 -8.50
C ILE A 436 -11.60 10.03 -9.68
N VAL A 437 -12.03 9.71 -10.91
CA VAL A 437 -11.58 10.40 -12.13
C VAL A 437 -12.01 11.87 -12.11
N SER A 438 -13.25 12.15 -11.73
CA SER A 438 -13.76 13.52 -11.60
C SER A 438 -12.92 14.37 -10.65
N LEU A 439 -12.59 13.84 -9.45
CA LEU A 439 -11.75 14.53 -8.49
C LEU A 439 -10.32 14.73 -9.02
N ALA A 440 -9.70 13.68 -9.56
CA ALA A 440 -8.35 13.78 -10.10
C ALA A 440 -8.25 14.85 -11.22
N ASN A 441 -9.21 14.87 -12.13
CA ASN A 441 -9.25 15.82 -13.25
C ASN A 441 -9.51 17.26 -12.80
N GLY A 442 -10.56 17.49 -11.99
CA GLY A 442 -10.90 18.85 -11.53
C GLY A 442 -9.83 19.48 -10.61
N LEU A 443 -9.09 18.65 -9.88
CA LEU A 443 -7.95 19.09 -9.08
C LEU A 443 -6.67 19.30 -9.91
N GLY A 444 -6.64 18.86 -11.17
CA GLY A 444 -5.45 18.89 -12.02
C GLY A 444 -4.33 17.98 -11.49
N VAL A 445 -4.70 16.87 -10.85
CA VAL A 445 -3.78 15.93 -10.23
C VAL A 445 -3.29 14.95 -11.30
N THR A 446 -2.06 15.19 -11.78
CA THR A 446 -1.39 14.40 -12.84
C THR A 446 -0.16 13.66 -12.31
N GLY A 447 0.44 12.80 -13.15
CA GLY A 447 1.74 12.18 -12.87
C GLY A 447 1.70 10.92 -12.00
N GLY A 448 0.54 10.32 -11.79
CA GLY A 448 0.40 9.07 -11.04
C GLY A 448 1.10 7.90 -11.71
N ASN A 449 1.84 7.12 -10.92
CA ASN A 449 2.49 5.90 -11.39
C ASN A 449 1.51 4.71 -11.35
N PRO A 450 1.17 4.06 -12.47
CA PRO A 450 0.26 2.91 -12.47
C PRO A 450 0.65 1.76 -11.54
N THR A 451 1.93 1.63 -11.15
CA THR A 451 2.35 0.60 -10.19
C THR A 451 1.72 0.78 -8.81
N VAL A 452 1.34 2.00 -8.42
CA VAL A 452 0.67 2.24 -7.12
C VAL A 452 -0.70 1.57 -7.03
N LEU A 453 -1.30 1.23 -8.19
CA LEU A 453 -2.57 0.51 -8.25
C LEU A 453 -2.42 -0.96 -7.84
N SER A 454 -1.20 -1.46 -7.62
CA SER A 454 -0.97 -2.81 -7.07
C SER A 454 -1.56 -2.97 -5.67
N VAL A 455 -1.84 -1.87 -4.97
CA VAL A 455 -2.57 -1.87 -3.69
C VAL A 455 -3.99 -2.43 -3.83
N TYR A 456 -4.58 -2.40 -5.03
CA TYR A 456 -5.92 -2.94 -5.28
C TYR A 456 -5.89 -4.36 -5.85
N ARG A 457 -6.65 -5.27 -5.23
CA ARG A 457 -6.86 -6.66 -5.69
C ARG A 457 -7.71 -6.73 -6.94
N ASP A 458 -8.65 -5.80 -7.09
CA ASP A 458 -9.55 -5.68 -8.23
C ASP A 458 -9.11 -4.61 -9.23
N ARG A 459 -7.82 -4.23 -9.23
CA ARG A 459 -7.26 -3.26 -10.19
C ARG A 459 -7.54 -3.59 -11.65
N ALA A 460 -7.74 -4.87 -11.98
CA ALA A 460 -8.10 -5.33 -13.33
C ALA A 460 -9.50 -4.85 -13.76
N GLN A 461 -10.35 -4.43 -12.83
CA GLN A 461 -11.65 -3.83 -13.12
C GLN A 461 -11.56 -2.32 -13.34
N ILE A 462 -10.40 -1.68 -13.15
CA ILE A 462 -10.19 -0.25 -13.40
C ILE A 462 -10.18 -0.02 -14.91
N PRO A 463 -11.10 0.80 -15.45
CA PRO A 463 -11.07 1.26 -16.83
C PRO A 463 -9.73 1.87 -17.24
N SER A 464 -9.30 1.67 -18.48
CA SER A 464 -8.04 2.25 -19.00
C SER A 464 -8.02 3.78 -18.91
N TYR A 465 -9.12 4.45 -19.27
CA TYR A 465 -9.24 5.91 -19.18
C TYR A 465 -9.07 6.41 -17.73
N ALA A 466 -9.38 5.56 -16.76
CA ALA A 466 -9.33 5.89 -15.34
C ALA A 466 -8.00 5.50 -14.68
N THR A 467 -7.10 4.80 -15.38
CA THR A 467 -5.87 4.25 -14.78
C THR A 467 -4.96 5.35 -14.22
N LEU A 468 -4.58 6.34 -15.02
CA LEU A 468 -3.69 7.43 -14.57
C LEU A 468 -4.36 8.38 -13.57
N PRO A 469 -5.62 8.81 -13.76
CA PRO A 469 -6.33 9.60 -12.75
C PRO A 469 -6.46 8.86 -11.42
N THR A 470 -6.79 7.57 -11.43
CA THR A 470 -6.90 6.74 -10.22
C THR A 470 -5.55 6.55 -9.55
N ALA A 471 -4.48 6.33 -10.32
CA ALA A 471 -3.13 6.24 -9.78
C ALA A 471 -2.72 7.55 -9.11
N SER A 472 -3.02 8.69 -9.74
CA SER A 472 -2.69 10.02 -9.21
C SER A 472 -3.50 10.34 -7.95
N ALA A 473 -4.79 10.02 -7.93
CA ALA A 473 -5.65 10.15 -6.75
C ALA A 473 -5.19 9.24 -5.59
N THR A 474 -4.84 7.99 -5.90
CA THR A 474 -4.33 7.02 -4.92
C THR A 474 -3.00 7.52 -4.33
N GLN A 475 -2.11 8.02 -5.18
CA GLN A 475 -0.81 8.54 -4.75
C GLN A 475 -0.93 9.76 -3.82
N ARG A 476 -1.98 10.56 -4.00
CA ARG A 476 -2.29 11.70 -3.14
C ARG A 476 -3.17 11.36 -1.94
N ARG A 477 -3.41 10.06 -1.67
CA ARG A 477 -4.26 9.57 -0.59
C ARG A 477 -5.71 10.12 -0.63
N ILE A 478 -6.21 10.40 -1.85
CA ILE A 478 -7.58 10.86 -2.07
C ILE A 478 -8.57 9.68 -2.00
N VAL A 479 -8.13 8.49 -2.45
CA VAL A 479 -8.99 7.31 -2.51
C VAL A 479 -9.18 6.70 -1.11
N VAL A 480 -10.43 6.41 -0.77
CA VAL A 480 -10.81 5.74 0.48
C VAL A 480 -11.68 4.53 0.16
N ASN A 481 -11.30 3.39 0.75
CA ASN A 481 -11.91 2.09 0.50
C ASN A 481 -12.35 1.47 1.83
N HIS A 482 -13.67 1.33 2.01
CA HIS A 482 -14.28 0.73 3.20
C HIS A 482 -15.07 -0.53 2.82
N PRO A 483 -15.04 -1.60 3.64
CA PRO A 483 -14.18 -1.78 4.82
C PRO A 483 -12.76 -2.26 4.47
N GLN A 484 -12.54 -2.70 3.23
CA GLN A 484 -11.28 -3.30 2.81
C GLN A 484 -10.53 -2.35 1.87
N VAL A 485 -9.36 -1.88 2.30
CA VAL A 485 -8.58 -0.86 1.58
C VAL A 485 -8.09 -1.32 0.22
N GLU A 486 -7.92 -2.63 0.04
CA GLU A 486 -7.43 -3.26 -1.18
C GLU A 486 -8.52 -3.56 -2.22
N TRP A 487 -9.79 -3.19 -1.98
CA TRP A 487 -10.88 -3.38 -2.94
C TRP A 487 -11.48 -2.05 -3.39
N LEU A 488 -11.19 -1.65 -4.62
CA LEU A 488 -11.63 -0.38 -5.18
C LEU A 488 -13.11 -0.40 -5.62
N LYS A 489 -13.62 -1.54 -6.07
CA LYS A 489 -14.98 -1.75 -6.60
C LYS A 489 -15.38 -0.71 -7.66
N PRO A 490 -14.58 -0.53 -8.73
CA PRO A 490 -14.64 0.65 -9.60
C PRO A 490 -15.99 0.84 -10.31
N MET A 491 -16.70 -0.25 -10.61
CA MET A 491 -17.94 -0.23 -11.40
C MET A 491 -19.23 -0.20 -10.57
N VAL A 492 -19.12 -0.14 -9.24
CA VAL A 492 -20.28 -0.06 -8.33
C VAL A 492 -20.68 1.41 -8.15
N ASP A 493 -21.98 1.67 -8.01
CA ASP A 493 -22.52 2.96 -7.62
C ASP A 493 -21.84 3.45 -6.33
N VAL A 494 -21.35 4.68 -6.34
CA VAL A 494 -20.69 5.28 -5.18
C VAL A 494 -21.73 5.83 -4.21
N THR A 495 -21.53 5.56 -2.92
CA THR A 495 -22.45 6.06 -1.90
C THR A 495 -22.14 7.51 -1.53
N ARG A 496 -23.13 8.21 -0.97
CA ARG A 496 -22.96 9.59 -0.48
C ARG A 496 -21.85 9.70 0.55
N ALA A 497 -21.68 8.71 1.41
CA ALA A 497 -20.59 8.66 2.38
C ALA A 497 -19.21 8.56 1.71
N GLU A 498 -19.08 7.67 0.72
CA GLU A 498 -17.82 7.47 0.01
C GLU A 498 -17.39 8.73 -0.75
N VAL A 499 -18.34 9.41 -1.40
CA VAL A 499 -18.08 10.70 -2.06
C VAL A 499 -17.69 11.77 -1.06
N ALA A 500 -18.41 11.91 0.05
CA ALA A 500 -18.08 12.89 1.08
C ALA A 500 -16.66 12.70 1.61
N VAL A 501 -16.23 11.46 1.86
CA VAL A 501 -14.89 11.18 2.35
C VAL A 501 -13.83 11.49 1.28
N MET A 502 -14.03 11.09 0.03
CA MET A 502 -13.08 11.38 -1.05
C MET A 502 -12.96 12.88 -1.35
N VAL A 503 -14.06 13.63 -1.27
CA VAL A 503 -14.05 15.10 -1.36
C VAL A 503 -13.29 15.73 -0.19
N TYR A 504 -13.48 15.22 1.04
CA TYR A 504 -12.70 15.69 2.18
C TYR A 504 -11.21 15.40 2.01
N GLN A 505 -10.82 14.20 1.55
CA GLN A 505 -9.43 13.88 1.28
C GLN A 505 -8.83 14.74 0.16
N ALA A 506 -9.61 15.09 -0.86
CA ALA A 506 -9.20 16.05 -1.88
C ALA A 506 -8.89 17.43 -1.28
N LEU A 507 -9.70 17.92 -0.33
CA LEU A 507 -9.41 19.17 0.39
C LEU A 507 -8.15 19.07 1.25
N VAL A 508 -7.91 17.92 1.90
CA VAL A 508 -6.66 17.65 2.64
C VAL A 508 -5.46 17.67 1.70
N ALA A 509 -5.57 17.03 0.54
CA ALA A 509 -4.51 16.99 -0.48
C ALA A 509 -4.18 18.38 -1.08
N LEU A 510 -5.11 19.33 -1.00
CA LEU A 510 -4.91 20.73 -1.36
C LEU A 510 -4.42 21.61 -0.18
N GLY A 511 -4.29 21.06 1.03
CA GLY A 511 -3.97 21.83 2.24
C GLY A 511 -5.12 22.71 2.73
N GLN A 512 -6.36 22.47 2.26
CA GLN A 512 -7.56 23.25 2.57
C GLN A 512 -8.39 22.65 3.70
N ALA A 513 -8.04 21.45 4.16
CA ALA A 513 -8.64 20.81 5.33
C ALA A 513 -7.58 20.06 6.15
N PRO A 514 -7.75 19.98 7.49
CA PRO A 514 -6.88 19.19 8.34
C PRO A 514 -7.11 17.69 8.08
N ALA A 515 -6.05 16.90 8.13
CA ALA A 515 -6.15 15.45 7.96
C ALA A 515 -7.00 14.81 9.07
N ILE A 516 -7.97 13.98 8.68
CA ILE A 516 -8.72 13.12 9.59
C ILE A 516 -8.16 11.71 9.42
N ALA A 517 -7.68 11.12 10.52
CA ALA A 517 -7.15 9.77 10.50
C ALA A 517 -8.26 8.76 10.19
N SER A 518 -8.03 7.88 9.23
CA SER A 518 -8.93 6.77 8.92
C SER A 518 -8.12 5.58 8.40
N PRO A 519 -8.41 4.36 8.89
CA PRO A 519 -7.74 3.15 8.40
C PRO A 519 -8.16 2.80 6.97
N PHE A 520 -9.18 3.47 6.43
CA PHE A 520 -9.72 3.23 5.11
C PHE A 520 -9.07 4.10 4.02
N ILE A 521 -8.21 5.06 4.41
CA ILE A 521 -7.47 5.90 3.46
C ILE A 521 -6.39 5.04 2.79
N VAL A 522 -6.49 4.92 1.47
CA VAL A 522 -5.56 4.11 0.69
C VAL A 522 -4.22 4.81 0.64
N SER A 523 -3.17 4.13 1.12
CA SER A 523 -1.80 4.61 1.08
C SER A 523 -0.99 3.82 0.04
N PRO A 524 -0.40 4.48 -0.98
CA PRO A 524 0.41 3.81 -2.00
C PRO A 524 1.70 3.21 -1.43
N ASP A 525 2.14 3.70 -0.27
CA ASP A 525 3.30 3.22 0.48
C ASP A 525 3.07 1.85 1.13
N GLY A 526 1.90 1.22 0.88
CA GLY A 526 1.59 -0.16 1.23
C GLY A 526 2.44 -1.21 0.50
N ALA A 527 3.26 -0.81 -0.48
CA ALA A 527 4.45 -1.55 -0.87
C ALA A 527 5.67 -1.01 -0.10
N VAL A 528 5.65 -1.17 1.23
CA VAL A 528 6.85 -0.96 2.06
C VAL A 528 7.92 -1.89 1.52
N VAL A 529 9.15 -1.39 1.28
CA VAL A 529 10.34 -2.24 1.31
C VAL A 529 10.42 -2.80 2.73
N GLY A 530 9.70 -3.88 2.97
CA GLY A 530 9.55 -4.49 4.28
C GLY A 530 10.76 -5.36 4.55
N PHE A 531 11.69 -4.86 5.37
CA PHE A 531 12.69 -5.77 5.93
C PHE A 531 12.03 -6.59 7.03
N SER A 532 12.09 -7.91 6.92
CA SER A 532 11.37 -8.84 7.82
C SER A 532 11.87 -8.77 9.27
N ASP A 533 13.13 -8.40 9.46
CA ASP A 533 13.83 -8.39 10.75
C ASP A 533 13.86 -7.02 11.45
N ILE A 534 13.15 -6.03 10.90
CA ILE A 534 12.96 -4.73 11.57
C ILE A 534 11.56 -4.58 12.17
N GLU A 535 10.71 -5.59 12.07
CA GLU A 535 9.42 -5.60 12.76
C GLU A 535 9.64 -5.56 14.28
N GLY A 536 9.04 -4.57 14.94
CA GLY A 536 9.25 -4.32 16.38
C GLY A 536 10.64 -3.76 16.76
N HIS A 537 11.54 -3.54 15.81
CA HIS A 537 12.89 -3.02 16.09
C HIS A 537 12.87 -1.50 16.36
N TRP A 538 13.63 -1.03 17.36
CA TRP A 538 13.65 0.39 17.78
C TRP A 538 14.01 1.36 16.66
N ALA A 539 14.83 0.91 15.70
CA ALA A 539 15.28 1.70 14.56
C ALA A 539 14.40 1.58 13.31
N ALA A 540 13.28 0.84 13.36
CA ALA A 540 12.50 0.49 12.18
C ALA A 540 12.05 1.71 11.36
N SER A 541 11.60 2.77 12.03
CA SER A 541 11.16 4.00 11.35
C SER A 541 12.30 4.73 10.63
N PHE A 542 13.50 4.75 11.22
CA PHE A 542 14.68 5.33 10.57
C PHE A 542 15.07 4.51 9.33
N ILE A 543 15.09 3.18 9.47
CA ILE A 543 15.46 2.25 8.41
C ILE A 543 14.46 2.34 7.24
N ARG A 544 13.15 2.27 7.50
CA ARG A 544 12.12 2.43 6.46
C ARG A 544 12.22 3.81 5.79
N GLY A 545 12.48 4.86 6.56
CA GLY A 545 12.61 6.21 6.05
C GLY A 545 13.83 6.44 5.15
N LEU A 546 14.93 5.72 5.37
CA LEU A 546 16.08 5.71 4.46
C LEU A 546 15.82 4.81 3.24
N ALA A 547 15.18 3.66 3.43
CA ALA A 547 14.87 2.72 2.36
C ALA A 547 13.86 3.28 1.35
N SER A 548 12.86 4.03 1.82
CA SER A 548 11.88 4.72 0.96
C SER A 548 12.50 5.80 0.07
N GLN A 549 13.70 6.28 0.42
CA GLN A 549 14.49 7.23 -0.36
C GLN A 549 15.56 6.55 -1.21
N ASP A 550 15.53 5.22 -1.31
CA ASP A 550 16.56 4.40 -1.95
C ASP A 550 17.96 4.60 -1.35
N LEU A 551 18.12 5.14 -0.14
CA LEU A 551 19.45 5.41 0.43
C LEU A 551 20.11 4.17 1.04
N ILE A 552 19.30 3.22 1.49
CA ILE A 552 19.75 1.92 1.98
C ILE A 552 18.94 0.81 1.31
N SER A 553 19.58 -0.33 1.14
CA SER A 553 18.94 -1.58 0.73
C SER A 553 19.14 -2.64 1.81
N GLY A 554 18.21 -3.59 1.84
CA GLY A 554 18.35 -4.80 2.63
C GLY A 554 19.27 -5.81 1.95
N PHE A 555 19.44 -6.92 2.62
CA PHE A 555 20.01 -8.13 2.07
C PHE A 555 18.97 -8.84 1.21
N SER A 556 19.46 -9.76 0.40
CA SER A 556 18.65 -10.46 -0.58
C SER A 556 17.63 -11.44 0.05
N ASP A 557 17.83 -11.82 1.32
CA ASP A 557 16.84 -12.54 2.16
C ASP A 557 15.68 -11.66 2.66
N GLY A 558 15.62 -10.39 2.25
CA GLY A 558 14.61 -9.45 2.71
C GLY A 558 14.84 -8.96 4.14
N THR A 559 16.04 -9.13 4.71
CA THR A 559 16.42 -8.58 6.02
C THR A 559 17.23 -7.30 5.89
N PHE A 560 17.29 -6.48 6.93
CA PHE A 560 18.21 -5.35 7.05
C PHE A 560 19.43 -5.68 7.90
N GLN A 561 19.37 -6.72 8.73
CA GLN A 561 20.30 -7.11 9.78
C GLN A 561 20.64 -5.93 10.71
N PRO A 562 19.66 -5.38 11.44
CA PRO A 562 19.83 -4.16 12.24
C PRO A 562 20.89 -4.29 13.33
N HIS A 563 21.12 -5.50 13.84
CA HIS A 563 22.08 -5.79 14.91
C HIS A 563 23.50 -6.08 14.40
N ALA A 564 23.71 -6.29 13.10
CA ALA A 564 25.04 -6.54 12.57
C ALA A 564 25.88 -5.25 12.56
N ASN A 565 27.18 -5.38 12.79
CA ASN A 565 28.11 -4.25 12.71
C ASN A 565 28.28 -3.80 11.27
N ILE A 566 28.41 -2.49 11.06
CA ILE A 566 28.67 -1.93 9.73
C ILE A 566 30.18 -1.76 9.52
N ASN A 567 30.67 -2.15 8.34
CA ASN A 567 32.07 -1.94 7.98
C ASN A 567 32.30 -0.61 7.24
N ARG A 568 33.58 -0.21 7.15
CA ARG A 568 34.01 1.04 6.51
C ARG A 568 33.58 1.17 5.06
N ALA A 569 33.58 0.09 4.28
CA ALA A 569 33.12 0.12 2.88
C ALA A 569 31.60 0.31 2.75
N GLN A 570 30.80 -0.39 3.56
CA GLN A 570 29.34 -0.24 3.63
C GLN A 570 28.94 1.18 4.00
N TYR A 571 29.63 1.76 4.98
CA TYR A 571 29.38 3.13 5.38
C TYR A 571 29.83 4.15 4.32
N ALA A 572 30.96 3.93 3.65
CA ALA A 572 31.40 4.77 2.53
C ALA A 572 30.36 4.80 1.39
N ALA A 573 29.78 3.65 1.04
CA ALA A 573 28.70 3.56 0.07
C ALA A 573 27.45 4.34 0.51
N LEU A 574 27.07 4.22 1.78
CA LEU A 574 25.95 4.97 2.35
C LEU A 574 26.19 6.49 2.30
N LEU A 575 27.37 6.96 2.73
CA LEU A 575 27.70 8.39 2.70
C LEU A 575 27.80 8.94 1.26
N ALA A 576 28.40 8.18 0.34
CA ALA A 576 28.48 8.54 -1.07
C ALA A 576 27.07 8.75 -1.66
N LYS A 577 26.15 7.80 -1.41
CA LYS A 577 24.76 7.88 -1.88
C LYS A 577 23.97 8.99 -1.18
N THR A 578 24.23 9.20 0.11
CA THR A 578 23.50 10.19 0.91
C THR A 578 23.91 11.62 0.59
N PHE A 579 25.21 11.92 0.51
CA PHE A 579 25.72 13.30 0.43
C PHE A 579 26.34 13.66 -0.92
N ALA A 580 26.71 12.69 -1.76
CA ALA A 580 27.34 12.89 -3.06
C ALA A 580 28.36 14.04 -3.10
N PRO A 581 29.37 14.04 -2.20
CA PRO A 581 30.22 15.21 -1.99
C PRO A 581 31.07 15.54 -3.23
N PRO A 582 31.25 16.83 -3.56
CA PRO A 582 32.17 17.23 -4.62
C PRO A 582 33.63 16.94 -4.22
N PRO A 583 34.53 16.62 -5.18
CA PRO A 583 35.92 16.28 -4.89
C PRO A 583 36.72 17.49 -4.39
N GLN A 584 37.35 17.35 -3.23
CA GLN A 584 38.22 18.32 -2.55
C GLN A 584 39.68 17.82 -2.45
N ARG A 585 39.90 16.50 -2.48
CA ARG A 585 41.22 15.86 -2.46
C ARG A 585 41.50 15.17 -3.81
N PRO A 586 42.78 15.06 -4.23
CA PRO A 586 43.15 14.24 -5.39
C PRO A 586 42.81 12.77 -5.13
N ALA A 587 42.62 11.97 -6.17
CA ALA A 587 42.42 10.53 -6.02
C ALA A 587 43.73 9.85 -5.57
N ILE A 588 43.65 8.87 -4.67
CA ILE A 588 44.78 8.03 -4.27
C ILE A 588 44.43 6.56 -4.44
N ALA A 589 45.42 5.69 -4.70
CA ALA A 589 45.19 4.25 -4.69
C ALA A 589 45.40 3.70 -3.27
N PHE A 590 44.39 3.05 -2.71
CA PHE A 590 44.53 2.29 -1.47
C PHE A 590 44.98 0.87 -1.81
N PRO A 591 46.13 0.39 -1.29
CA PRO A 591 46.66 -0.94 -1.62
C PRO A 591 45.70 -2.09 -1.30
N ASP A 592 44.84 -1.91 -0.30
CA ASP A 592 43.86 -2.88 0.18
C ASP A 592 42.45 -2.69 -0.41
N VAL A 593 42.29 -1.81 -1.40
CA VAL A 593 41.05 -1.62 -2.15
C VAL A 593 41.32 -1.84 -3.65
N PRO A 594 41.21 -3.09 -4.13
CA PRO A 594 41.34 -3.40 -5.56
C PRO A 594 40.35 -2.61 -6.42
N ALA A 595 40.71 -2.31 -7.67
CA ALA A 595 39.85 -1.53 -8.59
C ALA A 595 38.49 -2.21 -8.86
N ASN A 596 38.42 -3.54 -8.75
CA ASN A 596 37.19 -4.34 -8.90
C ASN A 596 36.43 -4.54 -7.58
N PHE A 597 36.88 -3.97 -6.46
CA PHE A 597 36.16 -4.03 -5.19
C PHE A 597 34.83 -3.26 -5.32
N TRP A 598 33.73 -3.87 -4.90
CA TRP A 598 32.36 -3.33 -5.10
C TRP A 598 32.20 -1.89 -4.57
N GLY A 599 32.91 -1.54 -3.50
CA GLY A 599 32.88 -0.23 -2.87
C GLY A 599 33.95 0.75 -3.38
N ALA A 600 34.81 0.37 -4.34
CA ALA A 600 35.98 1.17 -4.73
C ALA A 600 35.60 2.59 -5.18
N ALA A 601 34.57 2.72 -6.03
CA ALA A 601 34.08 4.02 -6.49
C ALA A 601 33.52 4.87 -5.35
N ALA A 602 32.74 4.28 -4.45
CA ALA A 602 32.18 4.97 -3.30
C ALA A 602 33.27 5.42 -2.32
N ILE A 603 34.25 4.55 -2.04
CA ILE A 603 35.42 4.85 -1.21
C ILE A 603 36.20 6.03 -1.80
N GLN A 604 36.47 6.02 -3.11
CA GLN A 604 37.11 7.15 -3.79
C GLN A 604 36.27 8.44 -3.66
N GLN A 605 34.95 8.34 -3.83
CA GLN A 605 34.08 9.51 -3.75
C GLN A 605 34.08 10.14 -2.36
N VAL A 606 33.94 9.35 -1.29
CA VAL A 606 33.94 9.88 0.08
C VAL A 606 35.33 10.34 0.53
N TYR A 607 36.40 9.69 0.05
CA TYR A 607 37.77 10.13 0.30
C TYR A 607 38.05 11.48 -0.35
N ARG A 608 37.78 11.58 -1.66
CA ARG A 608 37.95 12.82 -2.42
C ARG A 608 37.06 13.92 -1.87
N GLY A 609 35.84 13.59 -1.44
CA GLY A 609 34.91 14.52 -0.81
C GLY A 609 35.28 14.95 0.61
N GLY A 610 36.32 14.35 1.21
CA GLY A 610 36.79 14.69 2.55
C GLY A 610 35.95 14.11 3.70
N LEU A 611 35.01 13.21 3.41
CA LEU A 611 34.09 12.63 4.42
C LEU A 611 34.72 11.48 5.19
N MET A 612 35.63 10.73 4.56
CA MET A 612 36.41 9.66 5.19
C MET A 612 37.88 9.76 4.77
N SER A 613 38.79 9.23 5.60
CA SER A 613 40.23 9.16 5.32
C SER A 613 40.73 7.72 5.47
N GLY A 614 41.82 7.40 4.77
CA GLY A 614 42.60 6.19 5.05
C GLY A 614 43.49 6.33 6.28
N PHE A 615 44.29 5.31 6.55
CA PHE A 615 45.25 5.26 7.64
C PHE A 615 46.64 5.71 7.18
N ASP A 616 47.52 6.02 8.13
CA ASP A 616 48.88 6.53 7.86
C ASP A 616 49.76 5.51 7.11
N ASP A 617 49.41 4.22 7.17
CA ASP A 617 50.05 3.14 6.41
C ASP A 617 49.59 3.05 4.94
N GLY A 618 48.75 4.00 4.50
CA GLY A 618 48.22 4.07 3.14
C GLY A 618 47.02 3.16 2.86
N THR A 619 46.50 2.44 3.86
CA THR A 619 45.33 1.53 3.70
C THR A 619 43.99 2.22 3.95
N PHE A 620 42.89 1.69 3.43
CA PHE A 620 41.53 2.14 3.75
C PHE A 620 40.82 1.26 4.80
N ARG A 621 41.19 -0.02 4.88
CA ARG A 621 40.64 -1.11 5.68
C ARG A 621 39.13 -1.32 5.45
N PRO A 622 38.70 -1.68 4.22
CA PRO A 622 37.29 -1.69 3.83
C PRO A 622 36.41 -2.64 4.64
N HIS A 623 36.98 -3.73 5.17
CA HIS A 623 36.26 -4.75 5.95
C HIS A 623 36.25 -4.48 7.45
N GLN A 624 36.99 -3.48 7.92
CA GLN A 624 37.03 -3.14 9.34
C GLN A 624 35.69 -2.53 9.77
N ASN A 625 35.15 -2.97 10.91
CA ASN A 625 33.97 -2.38 11.52
C ASN A 625 34.25 -0.94 11.96
N LEU A 626 33.25 -0.07 11.83
CA LEU A 626 33.33 1.30 12.33
C LEU A 626 32.94 1.37 13.79
N ARG A 627 33.66 2.18 14.55
CA ARG A 627 33.25 2.55 15.91
C ARG A 627 32.19 3.65 15.87
N ARG A 628 31.33 3.71 16.89
CA ARG A 628 30.28 4.75 17.01
C ARG A 628 30.84 6.17 16.92
N VAL A 629 32.01 6.42 17.53
CA VAL A 629 32.66 7.73 17.46
C VAL A 629 33.09 8.11 16.04
N GLU A 630 33.54 7.13 15.24
CA GLU A 630 33.98 7.37 13.86
C GLU A 630 32.81 7.73 12.93
N VAL A 631 31.64 7.12 13.15
CA VAL A 631 30.39 7.47 12.46
C VAL A 631 30.00 8.92 12.74
N LEU A 632 30.06 9.35 14.01
CA LEU A 632 29.72 10.72 14.39
C LEU A 632 30.71 11.75 13.83
N LEU A 633 32.01 11.43 13.82
CA LEU A 633 33.02 12.28 13.20
C LEU A 633 32.76 12.47 11.70
N ALA A 634 32.49 11.38 10.98
CA ALA A 634 32.20 11.44 9.56
C ALA A 634 30.92 12.22 9.24
N LEU A 635 29.85 12.04 10.02
CA LEU A 635 28.61 12.82 9.85
C LEU A 635 28.80 14.31 10.17
N ALA A 636 29.49 14.64 11.26
CA ALA A 636 29.76 16.02 11.62
C ALA A 636 30.60 16.73 10.54
N ASN A 637 31.61 16.04 10.00
CA ASN A 637 32.39 16.54 8.87
C ASN A 637 31.54 16.69 7.60
N SER A 638 30.67 15.71 7.30
CA SER A 638 29.74 15.76 6.16
C SER A 638 28.82 16.97 6.21
N LEU A 639 28.39 17.33 7.42
CA LEU A 639 27.50 18.45 7.68
C LEU A 639 28.24 19.77 7.93
N ARG A 640 29.59 19.76 7.87
CA ARG A 640 30.46 20.90 8.17
C ARG A 640 30.13 21.56 9.51
N LEU A 641 29.92 20.74 10.54
CA LEU A 641 29.66 21.25 11.88
C LEU A 641 30.90 21.92 12.45
N GLY A 642 30.72 23.08 13.07
CA GLY A 642 31.76 23.75 13.85
C GLY A 642 32.06 23.04 15.18
N ALA A 643 32.97 23.61 15.97
CA ALA A 643 33.27 23.12 17.30
C ALA A 643 32.02 23.14 18.20
N GLY A 644 31.79 22.05 18.94
CA GLY A 644 30.66 21.92 19.85
C GLY A 644 31.01 22.36 21.27
N ASP A 645 29.99 22.78 22.03
CA ASP A 645 30.14 23.08 23.46
C ASP A 645 30.41 21.80 24.26
N LEU A 646 31.61 21.73 24.86
CA LEU A 646 32.05 20.58 25.64
C LEU A 646 31.16 20.28 26.85
N ALA A 647 30.40 21.26 27.36
CA ALA A 647 29.43 21.04 28.43
C ALA A 647 28.36 20.00 28.04
N LEU A 648 28.04 19.86 26.74
CA LEU A 648 27.10 18.85 26.24
C LEU A 648 27.60 17.41 26.42
N LEU A 649 28.89 17.20 26.69
CA LEU A 649 29.43 15.88 26.97
C LEU A 649 29.05 15.37 28.36
N GLU A 650 28.69 16.24 29.30
CA GLU A 650 28.24 15.86 30.66
C GLU A 650 26.98 14.98 30.62
N ARG A 651 26.24 15.02 29.50
CA ARG A 651 25.10 14.15 29.22
C ARG A 651 25.45 12.67 29.14
N PHE A 652 26.70 12.34 28.85
CA PHE A 652 27.12 10.95 28.71
C PHE A 652 27.82 10.49 29.99
N ALA A 653 27.27 9.44 30.60
CA ALA A 653 27.87 8.79 31.77
C ALA A 653 29.27 8.25 31.44
N ASP A 654 29.46 7.80 30.20
CA ASP A 654 30.72 7.27 29.69
C ASP A 654 31.58 8.31 28.97
N ARG A 655 31.35 9.61 29.19
CA ARG A 655 32.09 10.71 28.54
C ARG A 655 33.61 10.64 28.67
N ALA A 656 34.10 10.04 29.75
CA ALA A 656 35.54 9.81 29.97
C ALA A 656 36.16 8.92 28.89
N THR A 657 35.37 8.04 28.26
CA THR A 657 35.81 7.13 27.19
C THR A 657 35.86 7.80 25.81
N ILE A 658 35.34 9.03 25.67
CA ILE A 658 35.39 9.79 24.42
C ILE A 658 36.84 10.24 24.19
N PRO A 659 37.49 9.79 23.10
CA PRO A 659 38.86 10.20 22.78
C PRO A 659 39.00 11.71 22.73
N ALA A 660 40.10 12.27 23.26
CA ALA A 660 40.29 13.71 23.37
C ALA A 660 40.09 14.44 22.04
N PHE A 661 40.59 13.87 20.93
CA PHE A 661 40.44 14.43 19.59
C PHE A 661 38.99 14.47 19.07
N ALA A 662 38.09 13.65 19.62
CA ALA A 662 36.70 13.51 19.18
C ALA A 662 35.72 14.35 20.03
N ARG A 663 36.14 14.87 21.19
CA ARG A 663 35.25 15.52 22.17
C ARG A 663 34.45 16.68 21.58
N SER A 664 35.12 17.61 20.91
CA SER A 664 34.47 18.78 20.29
C SER A 664 33.47 18.36 19.21
N THR A 665 33.82 17.36 18.39
CA THR A 665 32.96 16.87 17.30
C THR A 665 31.74 16.13 17.83
N VAL A 666 31.91 15.31 18.88
CA VAL A 666 30.79 14.63 19.54
C VAL A 666 29.84 15.64 20.17
N ALA A 667 30.38 16.66 20.86
CA ALA A 667 29.58 17.76 21.37
C ALA A 667 28.77 18.47 20.27
N ALA A 668 29.40 18.72 19.12
CA ALA A 668 28.73 19.34 17.96
C ALA A 668 27.62 18.43 17.40
N ALA A 669 27.87 17.12 17.30
CA ALA A 669 26.88 16.15 16.87
C ALA A 669 25.68 16.09 17.83
N THR A 670 25.92 16.15 19.15
CA THR A 670 24.88 16.22 20.18
C THR A 670 24.06 17.51 20.06
N ALA A 671 24.72 18.67 19.90
CA ALA A 671 24.05 19.96 19.70
C ALA A 671 23.11 19.97 18.47
N ASN A 672 23.43 19.14 17.47
CA ASN A 672 22.69 19.04 16.22
C ASN A 672 21.76 17.83 16.16
N ARG A 673 21.46 17.18 17.31
CA ARG A 673 20.56 16.03 17.44
C ARG A 673 20.92 14.84 16.53
N LEU A 674 22.21 14.67 16.22
CA LEU A 674 22.68 13.54 15.41
C LEU A 674 22.89 12.26 16.24
N VAL A 675 23.12 12.40 17.54
CA VAL A 675 23.41 11.28 18.43
C VAL A 675 22.11 10.54 18.75
N VAL A 676 22.09 9.24 18.43
CA VAL A 676 21.01 8.33 18.78
C VAL A 676 21.58 7.19 19.62
N ASN A 677 21.06 7.05 20.85
CA ASN A 677 21.53 6.08 21.84
C ASN A 677 20.38 5.15 22.24
N HIS A 678 20.58 3.85 22.07
CA HIS A 678 19.64 2.81 22.47
C HIS A 678 20.38 1.71 23.26
N PRO A 679 19.78 1.19 24.36
CA PRO A 679 18.53 1.66 24.98
C PRO A 679 18.73 2.86 25.91
N GLN A 680 19.96 3.10 26.39
CA GLN A 680 20.29 4.12 27.38
C GLN A 680 20.79 5.40 26.71
N LEU A 681 20.04 6.50 26.86
CA LEU A 681 20.31 7.81 26.24
C LEU A 681 21.65 8.43 26.67
N ASP A 682 22.10 8.15 27.89
CA ASP A 682 23.31 8.67 28.51
C ASP A 682 24.55 7.80 28.26
N GLN A 683 24.45 6.73 27.46
CA GLN A 683 25.59 5.89 27.08
C GLN A 683 25.94 6.04 25.61
N LEU A 684 27.01 6.78 25.32
CA LEU A 684 27.47 6.99 23.96
C LEU A 684 28.14 5.75 23.36
N ARG A 685 28.86 4.97 24.17
CA ARG A 685 29.68 3.81 23.80
C ARG A 685 30.63 4.14 22.64
N PRO A 686 31.46 5.19 22.74
CA PRO A 686 32.20 5.75 21.60
C PRO A 686 33.18 4.76 20.96
N LEU A 687 33.72 3.83 21.75
CA LEU A 687 34.69 2.83 21.30
C LEU A 687 34.06 1.52 20.81
N ALA A 688 32.75 1.34 20.97
CA ALA A 688 32.05 0.15 20.49
C ALA A 688 31.85 0.18 18.98
N ASP A 689 31.90 -0.99 18.35
CA ASP A 689 31.51 -1.16 16.95
C ASP A 689 30.04 -0.74 16.77
N ALA A 690 29.77 0.07 15.75
CA ALA A 690 28.46 0.60 15.45
C ALA A 690 27.64 -0.43 14.66
N THR A 691 26.40 -0.65 15.11
CA THR A 691 25.46 -1.51 14.38
C THR A 691 24.84 -0.76 13.19
N ARG A 692 24.35 -1.53 12.21
CA ARG A 692 23.65 -0.99 11.03
C ARG A 692 22.42 -0.16 11.42
N ALA A 693 21.68 -0.56 12.45
CA ALA A 693 20.55 0.21 12.97
C ALA A 693 20.96 1.56 13.56
N GLU A 694 22.04 1.58 14.36
CA GLU A 694 22.57 2.80 14.96
C GLU A 694 23.03 3.78 13.89
N VAL A 695 23.75 3.29 12.88
CA VAL A 695 24.19 4.11 11.75
C VAL A 695 23.01 4.62 10.92
N ALA A 696 22.02 3.77 10.64
CA ALA A 696 20.80 4.19 9.93
C ALA A 696 20.07 5.32 10.69
N ALA A 697 19.95 5.21 12.02
CA ALA A 697 19.33 6.24 12.83
C ALA A 697 20.10 7.58 12.78
N MET A 698 21.42 7.55 12.94
CA MET A 698 22.26 8.75 12.91
C MET A 698 22.30 9.41 11.51
N VAL A 699 22.36 8.62 10.44
CA VAL A 699 22.29 9.11 9.05
C VAL A 699 20.92 9.72 8.76
N TYR A 700 19.84 9.11 9.25
CA TYR A 700 18.50 9.68 9.12
C TYR A 700 18.41 11.04 9.84
N GLN A 701 18.95 11.16 11.06
CA GLN A 701 19.02 12.46 11.76
C GLN A 701 19.79 13.51 10.97
N ALA A 702 20.87 13.13 10.28
CA ALA A 702 21.59 14.05 9.40
C ALA A 702 20.73 14.56 8.22
N LEU A 703 19.85 13.70 7.66
CA LEU A 703 18.89 14.11 6.64
C LEU A 703 17.78 15.01 7.18
N VAL A 704 17.28 14.73 8.40
CA VAL A 704 16.33 15.62 9.09
C VAL A 704 16.92 17.00 9.27
N ARG A 705 18.16 17.08 9.76
CA ARG A 705 18.87 18.34 9.95
C ARG A 705 19.02 19.15 8.65
N THR A 706 19.22 18.46 7.52
CA THR A 706 19.35 19.12 6.21
C THR A 706 18.02 19.38 5.51
N GLY A 707 16.88 19.10 6.18
CA GLY A 707 15.54 19.29 5.61
C GLY A 707 15.17 18.29 4.51
N ARG A 708 15.98 17.23 4.34
CA ARG A 708 15.80 16.20 3.30
C ARG A 708 14.90 15.04 3.75
N SER A 709 14.65 14.91 5.06
CA SER A 709 13.74 13.93 5.66
C SER A 709 12.85 14.59 6.71
N PRO A 710 11.58 14.13 6.89
CA PRO A 710 10.75 14.59 8.00
C PRO A 710 11.30 14.12 9.35
N ALA A 711 11.07 14.91 10.40
CA ALA A 711 11.46 14.51 11.75
C ALA A 711 10.68 13.27 12.22
N LEU A 712 11.37 12.33 12.85
CA LEU A 712 10.75 11.15 13.46
C LEU A 712 10.72 11.31 14.98
N ALA A 713 9.57 11.01 15.58
CA ALA A 713 9.44 10.89 17.03
C ALA A 713 10.11 9.58 17.48
N SER A 714 11.22 9.68 18.19
CA SER A 714 11.92 8.53 18.77
C SER A 714 12.51 8.90 20.13
N PRO A 715 12.31 8.06 21.17
CA PRO A 715 12.84 8.31 22.51
C PRO A 715 14.36 8.09 22.59
N PHE A 716 15.01 7.63 21.53
CA PHE A 716 16.44 7.31 21.50
C PHE A 716 17.29 8.46 20.94
N ILE A 717 16.67 9.54 20.47
CA ILE A 717 17.38 10.73 19.98
C ILE A 717 17.84 11.55 21.19
N VAL A 718 19.15 11.83 21.28
CA VAL A 718 19.71 12.63 22.35
C VAL A 718 19.43 14.11 22.08
N ASP A 719 18.57 14.72 22.89
CA ASP A 719 18.21 16.14 22.79
C ASP A 719 19.21 17.02 23.56
N PRO A 720 19.91 17.99 22.95
CA PRO A 720 20.87 18.84 23.65
C PRO A 720 20.28 19.68 24.80
N MET A 721 18.96 19.95 24.80
CA MET A 721 18.30 20.85 25.76
C MET A 721 17.80 20.16 27.05
N ASP A 722 17.98 18.85 27.21
CA ASP A 722 17.52 18.12 28.42
C ASP A 722 18.59 18.17 29.54
N THR A 723 18.56 19.16 30.44
CA THR A 723 19.67 19.46 31.38
C THR A 723 19.81 18.55 32.62
N ASN A 724 19.28 17.33 32.62
CA ASN A 724 19.42 16.41 33.76
C ASN A 724 20.57 15.41 33.55
N SER A 725 21.79 15.82 33.87
CA SER A 725 22.97 14.94 33.97
C SER A 725 23.19 14.53 35.42
N GLY A 726 22.96 13.25 35.74
CA GLY A 726 23.25 12.63 37.03
C GLY A 726 22.95 11.14 36.97
N GLY A 727 23.99 10.30 37.02
CA GLY A 727 23.88 8.85 36.81
C GLY A 727 23.02 8.13 37.86
N GLY A 728 22.17 7.21 37.38
CA GLY A 728 21.38 6.28 38.18
C GLY A 728 20.08 5.88 37.51
N ASN A 729 20.13 4.98 36.51
CA ASN A 729 18.99 4.62 35.65
C ASN A 729 18.38 5.85 34.92
N PRO A 730 17.61 5.69 33.83
CA PRO A 730 16.80 6.81 33.37
C PRO A 730 15.96 7.23 34.58
N PRO A 731 15.84 8.54 34.90
CA PRO A 731 14.74 8.92 35.74
C PRO A 731 13.52 8.47 34.93
N LEU A 732 12.84 7.42 35.40
CA LEU A 732 11.38 7.44 35.32
C LEU A 732 11.01 8.89 35.68
N PRO A 733 10.10 9.53 34.92
CA PRO A 733 9.66 10.88 35.26
C PRO A 733 9.51 10.91 36.78
N SER A 734 9.98 11.98 37.43
CA SER A 734 10.30 12.02 38.87
C SER A 734 9.22 11.41 39.79
N ARG A 735 8.00 11.21 39.27
CA ARG A 735 7.16 10.02 39.53
C ARG A 735 6.62 9.42 38.20
N PRO A 736 6.55 8.08 38.02
CA PRO A 736 5.93 7.47 36.84
C PRO A 736 4.50 8.00 36.67
N LEU A 737 4.22 8.64 35.52
CA LEU A 737 2.89 9.14 35.23
C LEU A 737 1.97 7.97 34.84
N ILE A 738 1.04 7.64 35.72
CA ILE A 738 0.01 6.63 35.52
C ILE A 738 -1.24 7.34 35.00
N LEU A 739 -1.60 7.10 33.73
CA LEU A 739 -2.79 7.67 33.14
C LEU A 739 -3.95 6.67 33.25
N LEU A 740 -4.98 7.06 34.00
CA LEU A 740 -6.22 6.33 34.17
C LEU A 740 -7.26 6.89 33.20
N ASP A 741 -7.85 6.00 32.41
CA ASP A 741 -8.86 6.33 31.42
C ASP A 741 -10.20 5.72 31.83
N PRO A 742 -11.13 6.49 32.41
CA PRO A 742 -12.50 6.02 32.59
C PRO A 742 -13.17 5.89 31.22
N GLY A 743 -13.53 4.66 30.85
CA GLY A 743 -14.24 4.34 29.61
C GLY A 743 -15.51 5.18 29.45
N HIS A 744 -15.94 5.36 28.21
CA HIS A 744 -17.19 6.10 27.89
C HIS A 744 -17.18 7.55 28.42
N GLY A 745 -18.31 8.25 28.38
CA GLY A 745 -18.48 9.62 28.88
C GLY A 745 -19.37 10.49 27.97
N GLY A 746 -20.08 11.45 28.57
CA GLY A 746 -20.93 12.38 27.84
C GLY A 746 -22.10 11.69 27.15
N ALA A 747 -22.19 11.81 25.82
CA ALA A 747 -23.28 11.21 25.05
C ALA A 747 -23.21 9.68 24.96
N ASP A 748 -22.05 9.09 25.27
CA ASP A 748 -21.83 7.65 25.36
C ASP A 748 -21.84 7.23 26.84
N PRO A 749 -22.96 6.69 27.38
CA PRO A 749 -22.99 6.21 28.77
C PRO A 749 -22.32 4.83 28.94
N GLY A 750 -21.82 4.23 27.86
CA GLY A 750 -21.46 2.82 27.79
C GLY A 750 -22.68 1.91 27.90
N ALA A 751 -22.47 0.67 28.35
CA ALA A 751 -23.57 -0.26 28.51
C ALA A 751 -24.53 0.17 29.63
N ILE A 752 -25.84 -0.03 29.41
CA ILE A 752 -26.88 0.14 30.42
C ILE A 752 -27.30 -1.24 30.93
N GLY A 753 -26.98 -1.49 32.18
CA GLY A 753 -27.15 -2.77 32.86
C GLY A 753 -28.46 -2.91 33.63
N ILE A 754 -28.49 -3.92 34.50
CA ILE A 754 -29.63 -4.24 35.37
C ILE A 754 -29.94 -3.03 36.26
N GLY A 755 -31.23 -2.69 36.38
CA GLY A 755 -31.69 -1.57 37.21
C GLY A 755 -31.32 -0.19 36.67
N GLY A 756 -30.93 -0.08 35.39
CA GLY A 756 -30.53 1.18 34.77
C GLY A 756 -29.11 1.63 35.11
N LEU A 757 -28.28 0.73 35.66
CA LEU A 757 -26.88 1.01 36.00
C LEU A 757 -26.09 1.29 34.73
N ARG A 758 -25.64 2.54 34.54
CA ARG A 758 -24.84 2.93 33.38
C ARG A 758 -23.37 2.65 33.66
N GLU A 759 -22.65 2.14 32.68
CA GLU A 759 -21.22 1.86 32.77
C GLU A 759 -20.42 3.11 33.18
N VAL A 760 -20.75 4.29 32.63
CA VAL A 760 -20.08 5.55 33.00
C VAL A 760 -20.19 5.88 34.50
N ASP A 761 -21.32 5.58 35.15
CA ASP A 761 -21.55 5.79 36.59
C ASP A 761 -20.72 4.82 37.45
N VAL A 762 -20.20 3.76 36.84
CA VAL A 762 -19.33 2.78 37.48
C VAL A 762 -17.86 3.17 37.28
N VAL A 763 -17.45 3.39 36.04
CA VAL A 763 -16.01 3.48 35.69
C VAL A 763 -15.40 4.85 36.03
N LEU A 764 -16.17 5.93 35.97
CA LEU A 764 -15.68 7.28 36.32
C LEU A 764 -15.33 7.38 37.82
N PRO A 765 -16.20 6.99 38.77
CA PRO A 765 -15.85 6.97 40.19
C PRO A 765 -14.65 6.06 40.51
N ILE A 766 -14.57 4.88 39.87
CA ILE A 766 -13.45 3.95 40.08
C ILE A 766 -12.13 4.61 39.64
N ALA A 767 -12.09 5.25 38.46
CA ALA A 767 -10.90 5.91 37.97
C ALA A 767 -10.47 7.10 38.85
N LEU A 768 -11.44 7.93 39.28
CA LEU A 768 -11.20 9.06 40.19
C LEU A 768 -10.58 8.60 41.51
N GLU A 769 -11.17 7.58 42.13
CA GLU A 769 -10.68 7.02 43.39
C GLU A 769 -9.34 6.30 43.23
N ALA A 770 -9.13 5.55 42.15
CA ALA A 770 -7.86 4.89 41.87
C ALA A 770 -6.72 5.92 41.70
N ALA A 771 -7.00 7.02 41.00
CA ALA A 771 -6.06 8.13 40.85
C ALA A 771 -5.75 8.77 42.21
N ALA A 772 -6.76 8.97 43.06
CA ALA A 772 -6.58 9.51 44.40
C ALA A 772 -5.72 8.59 45.29
N PHE A 773 -5.96 7.27 45.27
CA PHE A 773 -5.16 6.31 46.02
C PHE A 773 -3.71 6.27 45.54
N LEU A 774 -3.47 6.26 44.23
CA LEU A 774 -2.10 6.31 43.67
C LEU A 774 -1.37 7.61 44.07
N LYS A 775 -2.06 8.76 44.03
CA LYS A 775 -1.49 10.04 44.51
C LYS A 775 -1.15 10.01 46.00
N GLN A 776 -2.02 9.47 46.85
CA GLN A 776 -1.75 9.30 48.28
C GLN A 776 -0.54 8.40 48.55
N ARG A 777 -0.29 7.42 47.68
CA ARG A 777 0.87 6.51 47.74
C ARG A 777 2.14 7.11 47.12
N GLY A 778 2.09 8.36 46.64
CA GLY A 778 3.24 9.07 46.10
C GLY A 778 3.53 8.81 44.63
N TYR A 779 2.56 8.32 43.85
CA TYR A 779 2.65 8.22 42.39
C TYR A 779 2.04 9.45 41.70
N ASP A 780 2.53 9.81 40.51
CA ASP A 780 1.84 10.79 39.66
C ASP A 780 0.75 10.07 38.88
N ALA A 781 -0.51 10.29 39.27
CA ALA A 781 -1.66 9.68 38.59
C ALA A 781 -2.55 10.77 38.02
N GLN A 782 -2.87 10.67 36.74
CA GLN A 782 -3.76 11.60 36.07
C GLN A 782 -4.88 10.87 35.35
N LEU A 783 -5.91 11.62 34.98
CA LEU A 783 -7.04 11.09 34.22
C LEU A 783 -7.06 11.67 32.81
N THR A 784 -7.55 10.90 31.85
CA THR A 784 -7.93 11.44 30.52
C THR A 784 -9.08 12.46 30.66
N ARG A 785 -10.02 12.18 31.57
CA ARG A 785 -11.11 13.07 32.02
C ARG A 785 -11.44 12.86 33.50
N SER A 786 -11.86 13.92 34.17
CA SER A 786 -12.27 13.89 35.60
C SER A 786 -13.77 14.12 35.79
N ASP A 787 -14.49 14.32 34.70
CA ASP A 787 -15.91 14.65 34.61
C ASP A 787 -16.59 13.78 33.53
N ASP A 788 -17.92 13.80 33.50
CA ASP A 788 -18.74 13.06 32.53
C ASP A 788 -18.80 13.80 31.19
N ARG A 789 -17.66 13.83 30.49
CA ARG A 789 -17.53 14.37 29.14
C ARG A 789 -17.10 13.29 28.16
N GLU A 790 -17.52 13.43 26.91
CA GLU A 790 -17.15 12.51 25.85
C GLU A 790 -15.68 12.70 25.44
N LEU A 791 -14.96 11.59 25.28
CA LEU A 791 -13.62 11.55 24.72
C LEU A 791 -13.54 10.44 23.69
N SER A 792 -13.11 10.77 22.47
CA SER A 792 -12.87 9.79 21.42
C SER A 792 -11.71 8.86 21.79
N LEU A 793 -11.69 7.66 21.18
CA LEU A 793 -10.60 6.69 21.37
C LEU A 793 -9.23 7.27 20.97
N ALA A 794 -9.20 8.16 19.97
CA ALA A 794 -7.99 8.86 19.54
C ALA A 794 -7.53 9.90 20.57
N GLU A 795 -8.45 10.67 21.17
CA GLU A 795 -8.11 11.63 22.21
C GLU A 795 -7.56 10.96 23.47
N ARG A 796 -8.12 9.81 23.87
CA ARG A 796 -7.62 9.04 25.03
C ARG A 796 -6.15 8.65 24.84
N VAL A 797 -5.80 8.17 23.65
CA VAL A 797 -4.41 7.82 23.26
C VAL A 797 -3.54 9.07 23.11
N ALA A 798 -4.09 10.14 22.52
CA ALA A 798 -3.37 11.40 22.35
C ALA A 798 -3.01 12.02 23.71
N ILE A 799 -3.90 11.96 24.71
CA ILE A 799 -3.62 12.41 26.07
C ILE A 799 -2.49 11.59 26.69
N ALA A 800 -2.48 10.27 26.52
CA ALA A 800 -1.40 9.40 26.98
C ALA A 800 -0.05 9.82 26.37
N THR A 801 -0.04 10.06 25.07
CA THR A 801 1.16 10.46 24.32
C THR A 801 1.63 11.87 24.70
N GLN A 802 0.71 12.85 24.71
CA GLN A 802 1.00 14.25 25.01
C GLN A 802 1.52 14.46 26.42
N ARG A 803 0.92 13.76 27.40
CA ARG A 803 1.32 13.86 28.80
C ARG A 803 2.54 13.01 29.13
N ARG A 804 3.08 12.26 28.15
CA ARG A 804 4.18 11.31 28.35
C ARG A 804 3.86 10.30 29.45
N ALA A 805 2.64 9.76 29.41
CA ALA A 805 2.23 8.72 30.34
C ALA A 805 3.18 7.52 30.23
N THR A 806 3.55 6.99 31.37
CA THR A 806 4.39 5.80 31.47
C THR A 806 3.57 4.52 31.52
N HIS A 807 2.32 4.60 31.95
CA HIS A 807 1.38 3.49 32.03
C HIS A 807 -0.01 4.01 31.67
N PHE A 808 -0.77 3.24 30.90
CA PHE A 808 -2.13 3.58 30.48
C PHE A 808 -3.10 2.48 30.93
N ILE A 809 -4.10 2.83 31.75
CA ILE A 809 -5.08 1.89 32.28
C ILE A 809 -6.48 2.39 31.91
N SER A 810 -7.13 1.70 30.97
CA SER A 810 -8.52 1.91 30.58
C SER A 810 -9.44 1.09 31.49
N ILE A 811 -10.44 1.72 32.10
CA ILE A 811 -11.37 1.06 33.03
C ILE A 811 -12.75 1.02 32.38
N HIS A 812 -13.30 -0.18 32.22
CA HIS A 812 -14.59 -0.50 31.61
C HIS A 812 -15.41 -1.43 32.50
N ALA A 813 -16.71 -1.55 32.23
CA ALA A 813 -17.56 -2.57 32.83
C ALA A 813 -18.39 -3.25 31.73
N ASN A 814 -18.14 -4.53 31.55
CA ASN A 814 -18.58 -5.31 30.40
C ASN A 814 -20.11 -5.47 30.37
N ALA A 815 -20.63 -5.90 29.23
CA ALA A 815 -22.03 -6.28 29.07
C ALA A 815 -22.16 -7.43 28.08
N VAL A 816 -23.17 -8.26 28.29
CA VAL A 816 -23.51 -9.34 27.37
C VAL A 816 -24.93 -9.15 26.84
N GLY A 817 -25.10 -9.37 25.54
CA GLY A 817 -26.40 -9.33 24.88
C GLY A 817 -27.23 -10.60 25.10
N GLY A 818 -28.56 -10.46 25.05
CA GLY A 818 -29.48 -11.52 25.43
C GLY A 818 -29.52 -11.67 26.96
N ASN A 819 -30.71 -11.68 27.56
CA ASN A 819 -30.93 -11.63 29.01
C ASN A 819 -30.19 -12.76 29.79
N GLN A 820 -28.90 -12.59 30.07
CA GLN A 820 -27.98 -13.59 30.63
C GLN A 820 -27.36 -13.10 31.95
N PRO A 821 -28.16 -12.89 33.01
CA PRO A 821 -27.69 -12.33 34.29
C PRO A 821 -26.68 -13.22 35.04
N GLN A 822 -26.53 -14.49 34.63
CA GLN A 822 -25.55 -15.40 35.21
C GLN A 822 -24.09 -15.09 34.84
N ILE A 823 -23.84 -14.30 33.78
CA ILE A 823 -22.48 -13.94 33.35
C ILE A 823 -21.97 -12.80 34.22
N ASN A 824 -20.94 -13.12 35.02
CA ASN A 824 -20.29 -12.23 35.99
C ASN A 824 -18.79 -12.56 36.02
N GLY A 825 -17.96 -11.62 36.47
CA GLY A 825 -16.53 -11.80 36.70
C GLY A 825 -15.63 -10.81 35.97
N LEU A 826 -14.35 -10.85 36.33
CA LEU A 826 -13.31 -9.91 35.88
C LEU A 826 -12.67 -10.37 34.58
N GLU A 827 -12.55 -9.47 33.59
CA GLU A 827 -11.71 -9.67 32.41
C GLU A 827 -10.67 -8.54 32.31
N THR A 828 -9.49 -8.84 31.79
CA THR A 828 -8.44 -7.82 31.61
C THR A 828 -7.72 -8.06 30.30
N PHE A 829 -7.53 -7.02 29.51
CA PHE A 829 -7.05 -7.10 28.14
C PHE A 829 -5.75 -6.34 27.95
N HIS A 830 -4.85 -6.91 27.16
CA HIS A 830 -3.70 -6.22 26.58
C HIS A 830 -3.65 -6.47 25.07
N HIS A 831 -2.90 -5.65 24.33
CA HIS A 831 -2.72 -5.90 22.89
C HIS A 831 -1.90 -7.18 22.66
N PRO A 832 -2.26 -8.05 21.69
CA PRO A 832 -1.53 -9.30 21.41
C PRO A 832 -0.03 -9.07 21.15
N ASP A 833 0.31 -7.98 20.45
CA ASP A 833 1.71 -7.67 20.10
C ASP A 833 2.46 -6.91 21.21
N SER A 834 1.81 -6.57 22.33
CA SER A 834 2.42 -5.77 23.41
C SER A 834 2.95 -6.64 24.54
N VAL A 835 4.24 -7.00 24.44
CA VAL A 835 4.95 -7.79 25.46
C VAL A 835 5.09 -7.01 26.78
N ILE A 836 5.21 -5.68 26.71
CA ILE A 836 5.36 -4.80 27.88
C ILE A 836 4.05 -4.63 28.69
N SER A 837 2.90 -4.86 28.07
CA SER A 837 1.58 -4.66 28.73
C SER A 837 1.09 -5.90 29.49
N ARG A 838 1.56 -7.09 29.10
CA ARG A 838 1.11 -8.36 29.69
C ARG A 838 1.40 -8.47 31.21
N PRO A 839 2.60 -8.11 31.72
CA PRO A 839 2.87 -8.20 33.16
C PRO A 839 2.04 -7.19 33.98
N LEU A 840 1.80 -5.99 33.44
CA LEU A 840 0.91 -4.99 34.06
C LEU A 840 -0.53 -5.51 34.13
N ALA A 841 -1.04 -6.09 33.03
CA ALA A 841 -2.37 -6.69 32.99
C ALA A 841 -2.51 -7.81 34.02
N GLN A 842 -1.50 -8.67 34.13
CA GLN A 842 -1.48 -9.77 35.09
C GLN A 842 -1.48 -9.28 36.54
N ALA A 843 -0.67 -8.28 36.88
CA ALA A 843 -0.58 -7.74 38.24
C ALA A 843 -1.91 -7.10 38.69
N ILE A 844 -2.54 -6.30 37.83
CA ILE A 844 -3.86 -5.71 38.09
C ILE A 844 -4.92 -6.79 38.25
N HIS A 845 -4.96 -7.76 37.32
CA HIS A 845 -5.96 -8.83 37.32
C HIS A 845 -5.87 -9.70 38.58
N THR A 846 -4.67 -10.20 38.91
CA THR A 846 -4.45 -11.03 40.09
C THR A 846 -4.83 -10.31 41.38
N THR A 847 -4.49 -9.02 41.49
CA THR A 847 -4.83 -8.22 42.68
C THR A 847 -6.33 -8.06 42.85
N LEU A 848 -7.07 -7.81 41.77
CA LEU A 848 -8.53 -7.69 41.79
C LEU A 848 -9.23 -8.99 42.18
N VAL A 849 -8.84 -10.11 41.55
CA VAL A 849 -9.38 -11.45 41.87
C VAL A 849 -9.16 -11.80 43.34
N GLN A 850 -7.95 -11.58 43.86
CA GLN A 850 -7.62 -11.92 45.26
C GLN A 850 -8.28 -10.99 46.28
N SER A 851 -8.30 -9.68 46.02
CA SER A 851 -8.77 -8.68 46.99
C SER A 851 -10.29 -8.63 47.12
N LEU A 852 -11.02 -8.96 46.05
CA LEU A 852 -12.49 -8.89 46.02
C LEU A 852 -13.15 -10.28 45.87
N ARG A 853 -12.37 -11.36 45.75
CA ARG A 853 -12.85 -12.73 45.49
C ARG A 853 -13.76 -12.80 44.25
N MET A 854 -13.43 -12.02 43.22
CA MET A 854 -14.19 -11.97 41.98
C MET A 854 -14.05 -13.28 41.21
N ARG A 855 -15.07 -13.62 40.42
CA ARG A 855 -14.96 -14.72 39.45
C ARG A 855 -13.91 -14.38 38.40
N ASP A 856 -12.87 -15.21 38.32
CA ASP A 856 -11.76 -15.05 37.37
C ASP A 856 -12.19 -15.49 35.97
N ARG A 857 -12.08 -14.58 34.99
CA ARG A 857 -12.29 -14.87 33.56
C ARG A 857 -11.03 -14.63 32.72
N GLY A 858 -9.90 -14.38 33.37
CA GLY A 858 -8.56 -14.36 32.80
C GLY A 858 -8.10 -13.04 32.22
N VAL A 859 -6.77 -12.97 32.06
CA VAL A 859 -6.09 -11.97 31.22
C VAL A 859 -6.12 -12.45 29.78
N LYS A 860 -6.61 -11.60 28.88
CA LYS A 860 -6.88 -11.90 27.48
C LYS A 860 -6.16 -10.91 26.55
N THR A 861 -6.12 -11.25 25.27
CA THR A 861 -5.64 -10.34 24.23
C THR A 861 -6.81 -9.77 23.45
N ALA A 862 -6.75 -8.48 23.11
CA ALA A 862 -7.74 -7.84 22.26
C ALA A 862 -7.11 -6.72 21.42
N ASN A 863 -7.62 -6.52 20.21
CA ASN A 863 -7.16 -5.48 19.29
C ASN A 863 -7.92 -4.15 19.50
N PHE A 864 -8.17 -3.78 20.76
CA PHE A 864 -8.87 -2.54 21.10
C PHE A 864 -8.02 -1.32 20.73
N PHE A 865 -8.68 -0.26 20.27
CA PHE A 865 -8.00 0.94 19.75
C PHE A 865 -7.00 1.53 20.75
N VAL A 866 -7.41 1.68 22.02
CA VAL A 866 -6.58 2.27 23.08
C VAL A 866 -5.39 1.39 23.48
N LEU A 867 -5.46 0.09 23.21
CA LEU A 867 -4.37 -0.86 23.44
C LEU A 867 -3.39 -0.89 22.24
N ARG A 868 -3.92 -0.94 21.00
CA ARG A 868 -3.11 -0.97 19.77
C ARG A 868 -2.33 0.32 19.55
N ASN A 869 -2.93 1.47 19.85
CA ASN A 869 -2.33 2.78 19.54
C ASN A 869 -1.49 3.36 20.69
N ASN A 870 -1.15 2.56 21.70
CA ASN A 870 -0.15 2.88 22.71
C ASN A 870 1.05 1.89 22.64
N PRO A 871 1.76 1.76 21.50
CA PRO A 871 2.75 0.69 21.31
C PRO A 871 3.99 0.81 22.22
N THR A 872 4.26 2.01 22.75
CA THR A 872 5.44 2.32 23.58
C THR A 872 5.10 2.53 25.06
N ILE A 873 3.82 2.45 25.43
CA ILE A 873 3.34 2.65 26.80
C ILE A 873 2.63 1.35 27.21
N PRO A 874 3.00 0.67 28.31
CA PRO A 874 2.19 -0.42 28.86
C PRO A 874 0.72 0.00 28.99
N ALA A 875 -0.14 -0.62 28.19
CA ALA A 875 -1.55 -0.28 28.03
C ALA A 875 -2.43 -1.48 28.34
N VAL A 876 -3.35 -1.30 29.28
CA VAL A 876 -4.25 -2.36 29.75
C VAL A 876 -5.68 -1.84 29.78
N LEU A 877 -6.63 -2.69 29.42
CA LEU A 877 -8.05 -2.44 29.59
C LEU A 877 -8.62 -3.41 30.62
N VAL A 878 -9.24 -2.89 31.66
CA VAL A 878 -9.79 -3.67 32.78
C VAL A 878 -11.30 -3.63 32.70
N GLU A 879 -11.93 -4.77 32.47
CA GLU A 879 -13.37 -4.96 32.58
C GLU A 879 -13.71 -5.38 34.01
N VAL A 880 -14.16 -4.45 34.84
CA VAL A 880 -14.30 -4.63 36.31
C VAL A 880 -15.48 -5.52 36.74
N GLY A 881 -16.16 -6.16 35.79
CA GLY A 881 -17.40 -6.93 36.00
C GLY A 881 -18.41 -6.62 34.90
N PHE A 882 -19.55 -7.32 34.90
CA PHE A 882 -20.61 -7.15 33.91
C PHE A 882 -21.77 -6.30 34.47
N VAL A 883 -22.10 -5.15 33.88
CA VAL A 883 -23.29 -4.36 34.30
C VAL A 883 -24.61 -5.09 34.03
N THR A 884 -24.59 -6.09 33.16
CA THR A 884 -25.72 -7.00 32.88
C THR A 884 -25.73 -8.26 33.74
N GLY A 885 -24.71 -8.48 34.58
CA GLY A 885 -24.62 -9.63 35.47
C GLY A 885 -25.33 -9.37 36.80
N ALA A 886 -26.10 -10.32 37.31
CA ALA A 886 -26.89 -10.12 38.54
C ALA A 886 -26.03 -9.88 39.79
N GLU A 887 -24.89 -10.57 39.91
CA GLU A 887 -23.97 -10.40 41.04
C GLU A 887 -23.14 -9.13 40.87
N ASP A 888 -22.56 -8.94 39.68
CA ASP A 888 -21.71 -7.80 39.38
C ASP A 888 -22.50 -6.49 39.40
N ALA A 889 -23.68 -6.40 38.79
CA ALA A 889 -24.49 -5.18 38.81
C ALA A 889 -24.91 -4.78 40.23
N ALA A 890 -25.33 -5.76 41.06
CA ALA A 890 -25.69 -5.51 42.46
C ALA A 890 -24.49 -4.97 43.26
N ASN A 891 -23.29 -5.49 42.99
CA ASN A 891 -22.05 -5.03 43.60
C ASN A 891 -21.60 -3.66 43.06
N LEU A 892 -21.52 -3.49 41.74
CA LEU A 892 -21.07 -2.28 41.05
C LEU A 892 -21.98 -1.08 41.32
N SER A 893 -23.26 -1.29 41.66
CA SER A 893 -24.17 -0.23 42.09
C SER A 893 -23.79 0.39 43.44
N GLN A 894 -23.06 -0.34 44.29
CA GLN A 894 -22.68 0.10 45.64
C GLN A 894 -21.38 0.92 45.60
N PRO A 895 -21.39 2.19 46.08
CA PRO A 895 -20.17 3.01 46.13
C PRO A 895 -19.01 2.34 46.87
N ALA A 896 -19.29 1.67 47.99
CA ALA A 896 -18.28 0.98 48.79
C ALA A 896 -17.57 -0.16 48.02
N TYR A 897 -18.27 -0.84 47.10
CA TYR A 897 -17.66 -1.87 46.25
C TYR A 897 -16.74 -1.23 45.21
N ARG A 898 -17.18 -0.13 44.57
CA ARG A 898 -16.37 0.66 43.62
C ARG A 898 -15.09 1.20 44.27
N THR A 899 -15.15 1.66 45.51
CA THR A 899 -13.95 2.04 46.29
C THR A 899 -12.98 0.88 46.48
N ARG A 900 -13.47 -0.34 46.75
CA ARG A 900 -12.60 -1.52 46.87
C ARG A 900 -11.95 -1.89 45.54
N LEU A 901 -12.69 -1.81 44.42
CA LEU A 901 -12.14 -2.01 43.07
C LEU A 901 -11.04 -0.99 42.77
N ALA A 902 -11.29 0.30 43.04
CA ALA A 902 -10.32 1.38 42.85
C ALA A 902 -9.03 1.16 43.64
N ARG A 903 -9.13 0.74 44.90
CA ARG A 903 -7.97 0.37 45.73
C ARG A 903 -7.21 -0.82 45.16
N ALA A 904 -7.90 -1.85 44.72
CA ALA A 904 -7.28 -3.05 44.17
C ALA A 904 -6.57 -2.77 42.83
N ILE A 905 -7.15 -1.94 41.95
CA ILE A 905 -6.48 -1.47 40.73
C ILE A 905 -5.21 -0.70 41.08
N ALA A 906 -5.29 0.26 42.01
CA ALA A 906 -4.12 1.04 42.45
C ALA A 906 -3.03 0.15 43.04
N LEU A 907 -3.39 -0.83 43.87
CA LEU A 907 -2.45 -1.79 44.45
C LEU A 907 -1.80 -2.68 43.39
N GLY A 908 -2.55 -3.15 42.39
CA GLY A 908 -2.01 -3.97 41.31
C GLY A 908 -1.01 -3.22 40.43
N ILE A 909 -1.30 -1.93 40.15
CA ILE A 909 -0.35 -1.04 39.46
C ILE A 909 0.90 -0.83 40.33
N GLU A 910 0.74 -0.56 41.63
CA GLU A 910 1.86 -0.38 42.56
C GLU A 910 2.75 -1.64 42.67
N GLN A 911 2.15 -2.83 42.76
CA GLN A 911 2.90 -4.09 42.78
C GLN A 911 3.73 -4.28 41.50
N PHE A 912 3.14 -4.00 40.33
CA PHE A 912 3.86 -4.03 39.07
C PHE A 912 5.05 -3.06 39.07
N LEU A 913 4.84 -1.81 39.49
CA LEU A 913 5.87 -0.78 39.52
C LEU A 913 7.01 -1.10 40.49
N ARG A 914 6.72 -1.71 41.65
CA ARG A 914 7.74 -2.11 42.62
C ARG A 914 8.60 -3.28 42.14
N ASN A 915 7.99 -4.25 41.45
CA ASN A 915 8.69 -5.43 40.93
C ASN A 915 9.54 -5.13 39.68
N ALA A 916 9.28 -4.01 38.99
CA ALA A 916 10.06 -3.56 37.82
C ALA A 916 11.38 -2.83 38.19
N VAL A 917 11.58 -2.52 39.48
CA VAL A 917 12.76 -1.80 40.02
C VAL A 917 13.74 -2.75 40.76
N GLY A 918 13.43 -4.05 40.81
CA GLY A 918 14.21 -5.08 41.49
C GLY A 918 15.23 -5.80 40.62
#